data_AF-A0A1Q8VEG4-F1
#
_entry.id   AF-A0A1Q8VEG4-F1
#
_cell.length_a   1.000
_cell.length_b   1.000
_cell.length_c   1.000
_cell.angle_alpha   90.00
_cell.angle_beta   90.00
_cell.angle_gamma   90.00
#
_symmetry.space_group_name_H-M   'P 1'
#
loop_
_entity.id
_entity.type
_entity.pdbx_description
1 polymer ?
#
loop_
_entity_poly.entity_id
_entity_poly.type
_entity_poly.pdbx_seq_one_letter_code
_entity_poly.pdbx_strand_id
1 'polypeptide(L)'
;MSDHCAASEVAGAPDCHCGSSSSKTLVAGALRVALAGAPNAGKTSIYNALTGLHAKTGNYPGVTVARSLGTCRIGETSLTIEDLPGAYSLDPISPDEQVVRDVLTDASQSISVPDALVVVVDATTLRRGLNFVAEALALELPTCLVVTMTDELTRRAGRLDVAALGQALGIPAVRVVGNRGIGIPELREHLTEIPDWQRPPLPAPTAPTEVASWADSILDAADYQAPQQDRITTAVDRVLLNPVLGSLVFFAIMYVFFQAIFTWAAPLQDAVEGGFSALGELVHGWLDESHPLLAGLLGDGLIGGVGSVLTFVPQIIIMFLIIAFLEGVGYMSRAAFLMDRIMSRVGLEGRAFVALLSSFACAIPGIMATRTLPSAKDRVATMLAAPLMTCSARLPVYVLLTSIMVPADAKIGPLNARGTVMFALYLLGAVSAMAAAWVVKRLTDRGGVLLPFYMEMPPYRLPRPRTVLIMVWDACKGFVKKAGTVIALTTLVLWVLLNVPMRSEEQFDAHCSASTECAAVSVAAEDPASSTVKGDDGQVITDAEELGKLLEAQKTSYTMDNSWAAAIGKTVQPVFEPLGFEWRINVAILSSLAARETFVATLGQIAAAEDPEDPGAHLATMTYQKDTLTNKAGDQLFNPATIAAILVFFVYALQCMATAAAMRRETGTWKWPIIAYTYMFVTAWVMAALTRFVVAMLI
;
A
#
# COMPACT_ATOMS: atom_id res chain seq x y z
N MET A 1 -31.07 -18.65 19.74
CA MET A 1 -32.44 -19.21 19.73
C MET A 1 -33.24 -18.49 18.66
N SER A 2 -33.90 -19.30 17.83
CA SER A 2 -35.07 -19.03 16.97
C SER A 2 -34.95 -17.93 15.90
N ASP A 3 -34.85 -18.28 14.61
CA ASP A 3 -35.86 -18.92 13.72
C ASP A 3 -36.87 -17.92 13.19
N HIS A 4 -36.51 -17.19 12.14
CA HIS A 4 -37.46 -16.55 11.22
C HIS A 4 -36.82 -16.44 9.84
N CYS A 5 -37.09 -17.43 9.00
CA CYS A 5 -37.26 -17.29 7.54
C CYS A 5 -37.62 -18.67 6.96
N ALA A 6 -38.86 -19.09 7.18
CA ALA A 6 -39.53 -20.11 6.39
C ALA A 6 -40.86 -19.50 5.89
N ALA A 7 -41.24 -19.88 4.68
CA ALA A 7 -42.48 -19.56 3.96
C ALA A 7 -42.46 -18.33 3.02
N SER A 8 -42.09 -18.59 1.77
CA SER A 8 -42.98 -18.29 0.63
C SER A 8 -42.57 -19.14 -0.59
N GLU A 9 -43.10 -20.35 -0.69
CA GLU A 9 -43.12 -21.11 -1.95
C GLU A 9 -44.39 -20.72 -2.72
N VAL A 10 -44.22 -20.20 -3.93
CA VAL A 10 -45.30 -20.09 -4.92
C VAL A 10 -45.07 -21.20 -5.94
N ALA A 11 -46.03 -22.12 -6.05
CA ALA A 11 -45.96 -23.22 -7.00
C ALA A 11 -46.37 -22.77 -8.42
N GLY A 12 -45.51 -22.99 -9.42
CA GLY A 12 -45.94 -23.04 -10.83
C GLY A 12 -45.38 -21.99 -11.80
N ALA A 13 -44.22 -21.37 -11.57
CA ALA A 13 -43.53 -20.56 -12.59
C ALA A 13 -42.27 -21.28 -13.10
N PRO A 14 -41.99 -21.30 -14.43
CA PRO A 14 -40.75 -21.86 -14.95
C PRO A 14 -39.59 -20.89 -14.64
N ASP A 15 -38.79 -21.23 -13.63
CA ASP A 15 -37.58 -20.50 -13.26
C ASP A 15 -36.49 -20.69 -14.32
N CYS A 16 -36.50 -19.83 -15.33
CA CYS A 16 -35.39 -19.64 -16.27
C CYS A 16 -34.26 -18.78 -15.65
N HIS A 17 -33.77 -19.12 -14.45
CA HIS A 17 -32.53 -18.58 -13.90
C HIS A 17 -31.93 -19.60 -12.92
N CYS A 18 -31.05 -20.47 -13.41
CA CYS A 18 -30.18 -21.31 -12.57
C CYS A 18 -29.15 -20.42 -11.84
N GLY A 19 -29.57 -19.79 -10.75
CA GLY A 19 -28.72 -19.02 -9.84
C GLY A 19 -28.08 -19.94 -8.79
N SER A 20 -26.77 -20.17 -8.91
CA SER A 20 -25.99 -20.90 -7.90
C SER A 20 -25.86 -20.08 -6.61
N SER A 21 -26.38 -20.58 -5.49
CA SER A 21 -26.21 -19.97 -4.16
C SER A 21 -24.87 -20.41 -3.53
N SER A 22 -23.80 -19.71 -3.88
CA SER A 22 -22.47 -19.93 -3.27
C SER A 22 -22.41 -19.32 -1.86
N SER A 23 -21.87 -20.06 -0.89
CA SER A 23 -21.73 -19.68 0.53
C SER A 23 -20.27 -19.41 0.88
N LYS A 24 -20.01 -18.47 1.80
CA LYS A 24 -18.67 -18.20 2.37
C LYS A 24 -18.16 -19.32 3.30
N THR A 25 -19.02 -20.25 3.69
CA THR A 25 -18.67 -21.34 4.61
C THR A 25 -18.30 -22.58 3.81
N LEU A 26 -17.11 -23.13 4.06
CA LEU A 26 -16.68 -24.40 3.50
C LEU A 26 -17.58 -25.52 4.03
N VAL A 27 -18.03 -26.40 3.15
CA VAL A 27 -18.87 -27.55 3.51
C VAL A 27 -17.95 -28.68 3.98
N ALA A 28 -18.11 -29.13 5.22
CA ALA A 28 -17.31 -30.23 5.76
C ALA A 28 -17.59 -31.53 4.98
N GLY A 29 -16.53 -32.22 4.55
CA GLY A 29 -16.64 -33.47 3.77
C GLY A 29 -16.90 -33.31 2.27
N ALA A 30 -16.97 -32.07 1.75
CA ALA A 30 -17.05 -31.83 0.31
C ALA A 30 -15.73 -32.19 -0.40
N LEU A 31 -15.83 -32.81 -1.58
CA LEU A 31 -14.68 -33.13 -2.43
C LEU A 31 -13.87 -31.86 -2.74
N ARG A 32 -12.55 -31.98 -2.64
CA ARG A 32 -11.61 -30.87 -2.85
C ARG A 32 -10.98 -30.97 -4.23
N VAL A 33 -11.23 -29.95 -5.04
CA VAL A 33 -10.67 -29.82 -6.39
C VAL A 33 -9.65 -28.69 -6.40
N ALA A 34 -8.41 -29.00 -6.81
CA ALA A 34 -7.35 -28.01 -6.93
C ALA A 34 -7.26 -27.45 -8.37
N LEU A 35 -7.16 -26.14 -8.51
CA LEU A 35 -6.83 -25.47 -9.77
C LEU A 35 -5.32 -25.25 -9.84
N ALA A 36 -4.66 -25.86 -10.81
CA ALA A 36 -3.20 -25.80 -10.98
C ALA A 36 -2.82 -25.36 -12.40
N GLY A 37 -1.60 -24.82 -12.57
CA GLY A 37 -1.08 -24.39 -13.87
C GLY A 37 -0.25 -23.12 -13.81
N ALA A 38 0.27 -22.70 -14.97
CA ALA A 38 1.19 -21.58 -15.07
C ALA A 38 0.62 -20.25 -14.54
N PRO A 39 1.45 -19.34 -14.00
CA PRO A 39 1.07 -17.96 -13.73
C PRO A 39 0.38 -17.32 -14.94
N ASN A 40 -0.66 -16.52 -14.71
CA ASN A 40 -1.44 -15.83 -15.76
C ASN A 40 -2.22 -16.71 -16.76
N ALA A 41 -2.23 -18.04 -16.63
CA ALA A 41 -3.02 -18.93 -17.49
C ALA A 41 -4.56 -18.80 -17.30
N GLY A 42 -5.04 -17.87 -16.48
CA GLY A 42 -6.47 -17.63 -16.26
C GLY A 42 -7.10 -18.35 -15.06
N LYS A 43 -6.31 -19.06 -14.24
CA LYS A 43 -6.77 -19.79 -13.03
C LYS A 43 -7.71 -18.97 -12.14
N THR A 44 -7.27 -17.78 -11.71
CA THR A 44 -8.06 -16.92 -10.82
C THR A 44 -9.37 -16.44 -11.48
N SER A 45 -9.41 -16.29 -12.81
CA SER A 45 -10.65 -15.96 -13.52
C SER A 45 -11.66 -17.11 -13.46
N ILE A 46 -11.18 -18.35 -13.61
CA ILE A 46 -12.01 -19.56 -13.50
C ILE A 46 -12.46 -19.78 -12.06
N TYR A 47 -11.55 -19.67 -11.10
CA TYR A 47 -11.84 -19.73 -9.67
C TYR A 47 -12.97 -18.77 -9.28
N ASN A 48 -12.89 -17.51 -9.72
CA ASN A 48 -13.90 -16.50 -9.44
C ASN A 48 -15.25 -16.82 -10.11
N ALA A 49 -15.24 -17.37 -11.32
CA ALA A 49 -16.46 -17.78 -12.02
C ALA A 49 -17.13 -19.02 -11.40
N LEU A 50 -16.35 -19.93 -10.81
CA LEU A 50 -16.86 -21.11 -10.11
C LEU A 50 -17.39 -20.79 -8.71
N THR A 51 -16.70 -19.92 -7.96
CA THR A 51 -17.00 -19.65 -6.54
C THR A 51 -17.86 -18.42 -6.29
N GLY A 52 -18.04 -17.55 -7.29
CA GLY A 52 -18.80 -16.30 -7.15
C GLY A 52 -18.11 -15.24 -6.29
N LEU A 53 -16.77 -15.19 -6.29
CA LEU A 53 -15.93 -14.29 -5.46
C LEU A 53 -16.04 -14.54 -3.94
N HIS A 54 -16.63 -15.65 -3.51
CA HIS A 54 -16.73 -16.03 -2.10
C HIS A 54 -15.55 -16.90 -1.67
N ALA A 55 -14.39 -16.27 -1.54
CA ALA A 55 -13.15 -16.91 -1.08
C ALA A 55 -12.92 -16.69 0.42
N LYS A 56 -12.49 -17.74 1.13
CA LYS A 56 -11.78 -17.62 2.40
C LYS A 56 -10.28 -17.57 2.11
N THR A 57 -9.70 -16.39 2.20
CA THR A 57 -8.26 -16.19 1.98
C THR A 57 -7.51 -16.30 3.31
N GLY A 58 -6.59 -17.24 3.41
CA GLY A 58 -5.66 -17.40 4.52
C GLY A 58 -4.22 -17.53 4.02
N ASN A 59 -3.32 -18.00 4.87
CA ASN A 59 -1.97 -18.40 4.46
C ASN A 59 -1.81 -19.92 4.64
N TYR A 60 -0.97 -20.55 3.83
CA TYR A 60 -0.55 -21.92 4.08
C TYR A 60 0.21 -22.01 5.42
N PRO A 61 0.05 -23.09 6.20
CA PRO A 61 0.71 -23.23 7.50
C PRO A 61 2.23 -23.05 7.40
N GLY A 62 2.80 -22.18 8.24
CA GLY A 62 4.24 -21.98 8.33
C GLY A 62 4.88 -21.12 7.22
N VAL A 63 4.11 -20.66 6.22
CA VAL A 63 4.62 -19.86 5.10
C VAL A 63 3.73 -18.64 4.81
N THR A 64 4.28 -17.64 4.11
CA THR A 64 3.55 -16.41 3.73
C THR A 64 2.80 -16.52 2.40
N VAL A 65 2.63 -17.74 1.89
CA VAL A 65 1.93 -18.00 0.61
C VAL A 65 0.43 -17.97 0.86
N ALA A 66 -0.28 -17.18 0.05
CA ALA A 66 -1.73 -17.02 0.18
C ALA A 66 -2.44 -18.33 -0.23
N ARG A 67 -3.45 -18.71 0.56
CA ARG A 67 -4.31 -19.86 0.31
C ARG A 67 -5.73 -19.38 0.06
N SER A 68 -6.29 -19.70 -1.11
CA SER A 68 -7.63 -19.29 -1.52
C SER A 68 -8.53 -20.52 -1.67
N LEU A 69 -9.53 -20.62 -0.80
CA LEU A 69 -10.55 -21.68 -0.83
C LEU A 69 -11.94 -21.08 -1.02
N GLY A 70 -12.76 -21.69 -1.87
CA GLY A 70 -14.14 -21.26 -2.11
C GLY A 70 -15.05 -22.45 -2.36
N THR A 71 -16.33 -22.29 -2.02
CA THR A 71 -17.34 -23.33 -2.25
C THR A 71 -17.96 -23.16 -3.63
N CYS A 72 -18.06 -24.23 -4.41
CA CYS A 72 -18.82 -24.28 -5.66
C CYS A 72 -20.02 -25.21 -5.46
N ARG A 73 -21.23 -24.72 -5.71
CA ARG A 73 -22.47 -25.49 -5.63
C ARG A 73 -23.06 -25.70 -7.02
N ILE A 74 -23.31 -26.95 -7.36
CA ILE A 74 -23.80 -27.40 -8.66
C ILE A 74 -24.96 -28.38 -8.38
N GLY A 75 -26.20 -27.90 -8.50
CA GLY A 75 -27.36 -28.66 -8.02
C GLY A 75 -27.25 -28.96 -6.53
N GLU A 76 -27.32 -30.25 -6.17
CA GLU A 76 -27.14 -30.74 -4.79
C GLU A 76 -25.66 -30.97 -4.41
N THR A 77 -24.77 -31.05 -5.40
CA THR A 77 -23.34 -31.31 -5.19
C THR A 77 -22.63 -30.05 -4.71
N SER A 78 -21.92 -30.15 -3.59
CA SER A 78 -21.06 -29.08 -3.06
C SER A 78 -19.60 -29.50 -3.16
N LEU A 79 -18.77 -28.69 -3.82
CA LEU A 79 -17.35 -28.89 -4.01
C LEU A 79 -16.54 -27.78 -3.34
N THR A 80 -15.36 -28.12 -2.83
CA THR A 80 -14.38 -27.14 -2.37
C THR A 80 -13.37 -26.90 -3.48
N ILE A 81 -13.29 -25.68 -3.99
CA ILE A 81 -12.31 -25.28 -5.00
C ILE A 81 -11.14 -24.58 -4.31
N GLU A 82 -9.93 -25.08 -4.55
CA GLU A 82 -8.67 -24.48 -4.08
C GLU A 82 -7.91 -23.88 -5.27
N ASP A 83 -7.61 -22.58 -5.23
CA ASP A 83 -6.74 -21.93 -6.23
C ASP A 83 -5.28 -22.05 -5.76
N LEU A 84 -4.51 -22.90 -6.43
CA LEU A 84 -3.08 -23.06 -6.12
C LEU A 84 -2.26 -21.92 -6.73
N PRO A 85 -1.12 -21.57 -6.11
CA PRO A 85 -0.16 -20.65 -6.73
C PRO A 85 0.22 -21.08 -8.15
N GLY A 86 0.60 -20.12 -8.99
CA GLY A 86 1.04 -20.45 -10.33
C GLY A 86 2.39 -21.18 -10.31
N ALA A 87 2.45 -22.34 -10.96
CA ALA A 87 3.66 -23.14 -11.09
C ALA A 87 3.89 -23.51 -12.56
N TYR A 88 5.15 -23.45 -13.00
CA TYR A 88 5.54 -23.92 -14.33
C TYR A 88 5.95 -25.40 -14.32
N SER A 89 6.39 -25.92 -13.17
CA SER A 89 6.77 -27.31 -12.94
C SER A 89 6.53 -27.68 -11.47
N LEU A 90 6.43 -28.99 -11.18
CA LEU A 90 6.44 -29.59 -9.86
C LEU A 90 7.86 -29.77 -9.30
N ASP A 91 8.91 -29.42 -10.05
CA ASP A 91 10.26 -29.20 -9.52
C ASP A 91 10.42 -27.72 -9.09
N PRO A 92 10.26 -27.41 -7.80
CA PRO A 92 10.03 -26.05 -7.36
C PRO A 92 11.33 -25.26 -7.33
N ILE A 93 11.34 -24.11 -8.00
CA ILE A 93 12.40 -23.12 -7.84
C ILE A 93 11.99 -22.06 -6.81
N SER A 94 10.69 -21.80 -6.66
CA SER A 94 10.15 -20.80 -5.74
C SER A 94 9.39 -21.40 -4.54
N PRO A 95 9.22 -20.66 -3.41
CA PRO A 95 8.39 -21.10 -2.29
C PRO A 95 6.92 -21.33 -2.68
N ASP A 96 6.40 -20.54 -3.63
CA ASP A 96 5.03 -20.69 -4.15
C ASP A 96 4.89 -22.03 -4.88
N GLU A 97 5.84 -22.39 -5.73
CA GLU A 97 5.89 -23.70 -6.39
C GLU A 97 6.15 -24.84 -5.40
N GLN A 98 6.93 -24.59 -4.35
CA GLN A 98 7.15 -25.57 -3.29
C GLN A 98 5.83 -25.94 -2.60
N VAL A 99 4.97 -24.95 -2.34
CA VAL A 99 3.62 -25.21 -1.82
C VAL A 99 2.78 -26.00 -2.83
N VAL A 100 2.86 -25.69 -4.12
CA VAL A 100 2.12 -26.45 -5.17
C VAL A 100 2.54 -27.91 -5.15
N ARG A 101 3.85 -28.19 -5.16
CA ARG A 101 4.38 -29.56 -5.04
C ARG A 101 3.91 -30.20 -3.74
N ASP A 102 4.10 -29.55 -2.60
CA ASP A 102 3.81 -30.13 -1.29
C ASP A 102 2.30 -30.36 -1.02
N VAL A 103 1.41 -29.65 -1.74
CA VAL A 103 -0.05 -29.85 -1.70
C VAL A 103 -0.51 -30.96 -2.66
N LEU A 104 0.14 -31.06 -3.82
CA LEU A 104 -0.18 -32.06 -4.85
C LEU A 104 0.48 -33.41 -4.59
N THR A 105 1.58 -33.42 -3.83
CA THR A 105 2.24 -34.63 -3.32
C THR A 105 1.87 -34.82 -1.85
N ASP A 106 1.89 -36.05 -1.34
CA ASP A 106 1.57 -36.37 0.07
C ASP A 106 2.69 -35.93 1.05
N ALA A 107 3.38 -34.82 0.74
CA ALA A 107 4.52 -34.31 1.49
C ALA A 107 4.12 -33.36 2.63
N SER A 108 2.91 -32.80 2.60
CA SER A 108 2.42 -31.90 3.65
C SER A 108 1.80 -32.67 4.82
N GLN A 109 2.38 -32.51 6.01
CA GLN A 109 1.82 -33.09 7.25
C GLN A 109 0.50 -32.44 7.71
N SER A 110 0.09 -31.32 7.09
CA SER A 110 -1.03 -30.49 7.55
C SER A 110 -2.18 -30.37 6.57
N ILE A 111 -1.98 -30.77 5.32
CA ILE A 111 -2.95 -30.63 4.23
C ILE A 111 -2.97 -31.96 3.48
N SER A 112 -4.13 -32.61 3.42
CA SER A 112 -4.31 -33.84 2.61
C SER A 112 -4.13 -33.53 1.12
N VAL A 113 -3.81 -34.51 0.29
CA VAL A 113 -3.83 -34.38 -1.18
C VAL A 113 -5.27 -34.05 -1.66
N PRO A 114 -5.47 -33.26 -2.74
CA PRO A 114 -6.80 -33.00 -3.29
C PRO A 114 -7.41 -34.25 -3.94
N ASP A 115 -8.74 -34.31 -4.03
CA ASP A 115 -9.47 -35.44 -4.61
C ASP A 115 -9.44 -35.43 -6.16
N ALA A 116 -9.31 -34.24 -6.75
CA ALA A 116 -9.20 -34.06 -8.20
C ALA A 116 -8.40 -32.80 -8.56
N LEU A 117 -7.88 -32.77 -9.78
CA LEU A 117 -7.05 -31.71 -10.32
C LEU A 117 -7.67 -31.11 -11.58
N VAL A 118 -7.77 -29.79 -11.63
CA VAL A 118 -8.11 -29.04 -12.84
C VAL A 118 -6.87 -28.29 -13.30
N VAL A 119 -6.26 -28.75 -14.39
CA VAL A 119 -5.05 -28.15 -14.96
C VAL A 119 -5.45 -27.09 -15.96
N VAL A 120 -5.10 -25.83 -15.68
CA VAL A 120 -5.43 -24.69 -16.51
C VAL A 120 -4.24 -24.31 -17.38
N VAL A 121 -4.42 -24.36 -18.70
CA VAL A 121 -3.39 -24.03 -19.70
C VAL A 121 -3.82 -22.88 -20.60
N ASP A 122 -2.87 -22.03 -20.97
CA ASP A 122 -3.07 -20.96 -21.94
C ASP A 122 -2.84 -21.50 -23.37
N ALA A 123 -3.85 -21.39 -24.23
CA ALA A 123 -3.78 -21.86 -25.61
C ALA A 123 -2.68 -21.15 -26.43
N THR A 124 -2.30 -19.92 -26.08
CA THR A 124 -1.26 -19.15 -26.78
C THR A 124 0.15 -19.64 -26.47
N THR A 125 0.33 -20.39 -25.38
CA THR A 125 1.62 -20.93 -24.93
C THR A 125 1.53 -22.44 -24.62
N LEU A 126 0.58 -23.14 -25.26
CA LEU A 126 0.20 -24.53 -24.95
C LEU A 126 1.39 -25.49 -24.87
N ARG A 127 2.34 -25.36 -25.80
CA ARG A 127 3.59 -26.15 -25.83
C ARG A 127 4.36 -26.11 -24.51
N ARG A 128 4.47 -24.95 -23.87
CA ARG A 128 5.13 -24.83 -22.56
C ARG A 128 4.27 -25.44 -21.45
N GLY A 129 2.94 -25.28 -21.53
CA GLY A 129 2.00 -25.83 -20.57
C GLY A 129 1.99 -27.36 -20.52
N LEU A 130 2.31 -28.03 -21.63
CA LEU A 130 2.32 -29.50 -21.69
C LEU A 130 3.35 -30.16 -20.76
N ASN A 131 4.46 -29.49 -20.42
CA ASN A 131 5.39 -30.01 -19.43
C ASN A 131 4.72 -30.17 -18.06
N PHE A 132 3.99 -29.14 -17.61
CA PHE A 132 3.23 -29.19 -16.37
C PHE A 132 2.08 -30.21 -16.45
N VAL A 133 1.44 -30.37 -17.61
CA VAL A 133 0.41 -31.41 -17.82
C VAL A 133 1.02 -32.81 -17.64
N ALA A 134 2.20 -33.09 -18.21
CA ALA A 134 2.87 -34.37 -18.05
C ALA A 134 3.14 -34.70 -16.57
N GLU A 135 3.70 -33.74 -15.83
CA GLU A 135 3.96 -33.88 -14.40
C GLU A 135 2.69 -34.06 -13.57
N ALA A 136 1.63 -33.32 -13.90
CA ALA A 136 0.32 -33.44 -13.25
C ALA A 136 -0.32 -34.82 -13.48
N LEU A 137 -0.22 -35.37 -14.70
CA LEU A 137 -0.72 -36.70 -15.02
C LEU A 137 0.07 -37.81 -14.31
N ALA A 138 1.37 -37.58 -14.04
CA ALA A 138 2.20 -38.52 -13.28
C ALA A 138 1.80 -38.64 -11.80
N LEU A 139 0.96 -37.73 -11.27
CA LEU A 139 0.42 -37.83 -9.91
C LEU A 139 -0.76 -38.82 -9.78
N GLU A 140 -1.26 -39.35 -10.90
CA GLU A 140 -2.39 -40.30 -10.96
C GLU A 140 -3.71 -39.78 -10.33
N LEU A 141 -3.84 -38.47 -10.16
CA LEU A 141 -5.07 -37.82 -9.71
C LEU A 141 -6.09 -37.72 -10.86
N PRO A 142 -7.40 -37.84 -10.58
CA PRO A 142 -8.44 -37.49 -11.56
C PRO A 142 -8.22 -36.08 -12.08
N THR A 143 -7.90 -35.95 -13.38
CA THR A 143 -7.44 -34.70 -13.98
C THR A 143 -8.37 -34.24 -15.10
N CYS A 144 -8.74 -32.96 -15.11
CA CYS A 144 -9.45 -32.31 -16.20
C CYS A 144 -8.62 -31.14 -16.73
N LEU A 145 -8.49 -31.03 -18.05
CA LEU A 145 -7.77 -29.94 -18.70
C LEU A 145 -8.72 -28.79 -19.02
N VAL A 146 -8.37 -27.58 -18.60
CA VAL A 146 -9.09 -26.36 -18.96
C VAL A 146 -8.20 -25.49 -19.83
N VAL A 147 -8.61 -25.31 -21.08
CA VAL A 147 -7.88 -24.50 -22.06
C VAL A 147 -8.46 -23.09 -22.11
N THR A 148 -7.64 -22.10 -21.78
CA THR A 148 -8.01 -20.69 -21.76
C THR A 148 -7.39 -19.90 -22.92
N MET A 149 -7.80 -18.63 -23.06
CA MET A 149 -7.29 -17.69 -24.07
C MET A 149 -7.42 -18.17 -25.52
N THR A 150 -8.36 -19.08 -25.81
CA THR A 150 -8.62 -19.54 -27.18
C THR A 150 -9.10 -18.43 -28.10
N ASP A 151 -9.75 -17.40 -27.55
CA ASP A 151 -10.14 -16.20 -28.31
C ASP A 151 -8.92 -15.40 -28.79
N GLU A 152 -7.88 -15.31 -27.97
CA GLU A 152 -6.59 -14.71 -28.36
C GLU A 152 -5.87 -15.56 -29.40
N LEU A 153 -5.86 -16.89 -29.23
CA LEU A 153 -5.26 -17.81 -30.19
C LEU A 153 -5.85 -17.60 -31.59
N THR A 154 -7.19 -17.63 -31.71
CA THR A 154 -7.88 -17.40 -32.98
C THR A 154 -7.64 -16.00 -33.52
N ARG A 155 -7.64 -14.97 -32.65
CA ARG A 155 -7.34 -13.58 -33.05
C ARG A 155 -5.96 -13.42 -33.67
N ARG A 156 -4.99 -14.22 -33.24
CA ARG A 156 -3.60 -14.25 -33.74
C ARG A 156 -3.37 -15.31 -34.83
N ALA A 157 -4.44 -15.73 -35.51
CA ALA A 157 -4.40 -16.73 -36.58
C ALA A 157 -3.82 -18.10 -36.15
N GLY A 158 -3.89 -18.43 -34.86
CA GLY A 158 -3.64 -19.78 -34.36
C GLY A 158 -4.92 -20.62 -34.34
N ARG A 159 -4.77 -21.93 -34.21
CA ARG A 159 -5.87 -22.90 -34.15
C ARG A 159 -5.55 -24.02 -33.16
N LEU A 160 -6.59 -24.61 -32.58
CA LEU A 160 -6.50 -25.70 -31.63
C LEU A 160 -7.85 -26.41 -31.58
N ASP A 161 -7.83 -27.74 -31.73
CA ASP A 161 -8.97 -28.59 -31.43
C ASP A 161 -8.85 -29.11 -29.98
N VAL A 162 -9.68 -28.55 -29.10
CA VAL A 162 -9.67 -28.89 -27.66
C VAL A 162 -10.21 -30.31 -27.41
N ALA A 163 -11.15 -30.78 -28.23
CA ALA A 163 -11.69 -32.13 -28.09
C ALA A 163 -10.64 -33.17 -28.49
N ALA A 164 -9.94 -32.94 -29.61
CA ALA A 164 -8.83 -33.79 -30.03
C ALA A 164 -7.67 -33.76 -29.03
N LEU A 165 -7.39 -32.60 -28.41
CA LEU A 165 -6.40 -32.50 -27.32
C LEU A 165 -6.77 -33.38 -26.12
N GLY A 166 -8.02 -33.34 -25.67
CA GLY A 166 -8.50 -34.20 -24.59
C GLY A 166 -8.39 -35.69 -24.92
N GLN A 167 -8.77 -36.08 -26.14
CA GLN A 167 -8.63 -37.46 -26.63
C GLN A 167 -7.18 -37.91 -26.68
N ALA A 168 -6.26 -37.07 -27.16
CA ALA A 168 -4.84 -37.39 -27.24
C ALA A 168 -4.19 -37.56 -25.85
N LEU A 169 -4.63 -36.78 -24.87
CA LEU A 169 -4.16 -36.87 -23.48
C LEU A 169 -4.85 -37.96 -22.67
N GLY A 170 -6.02 -38.44 -23.10
CA GLY A 170 -6.84 -39.41 -22.37
C GLY A 170 -7.54 -38.83 -21.13
N ILE A 171 -7.84 -37.53 -21.14
CA ILE A 171 -8.52 -36.80 -20.06
C ILE A 171 -9.60 -35.86 -20.62
N PRO A 172 -10.64 -35.50 -19.85
CA PRO A 172 -11.60 -34.48 -20.28
C PRO A 172 -10.89 -33.13 -20.50
N ALA A 173 -11.25 -32.43 -21.58
CA ALA A 173 -10.70 -31.12 -21.92
C ALA A 173 -11.82 -30.13 -22.28
N VAL A 174 -11.85 -28.99 -21.60
CA VAL A 174 -12.91 -27.96 -21.75
C VAL A 174 -12.31 -26.63 -22.17
N ARG A 175 -12.97 -25.96 -23.12
CA ARG A 175 -12.59 -24.62 -23.55
C ARG A 175 -13.25 -23.55 -22.69
N VAL A 176 -12.48 -22.74 -21.99
CA VAL A 176 -13.02 -21.70 -21.09
C VAL A 176 -12.50 -20.31 -21.41
N VAL A 177 -13.42 -19.35 -21.57
CA VAL A 177 -13.10 -17.91 -21.65
C VAL A 177 -13.66 -17.22 -20.41
N GLY A 178 -12.90 -17.27 -19.32
CA GLY A 178 -13.37 -16.90 -17.98
C GLY A 178 -13.95 -15.48 -17.87
N ASN A 179 -13.41 -14.51 -18.61
CA ASN A 179 -13.90 -13.11 -18.57
C ASN A 179 -15.24 -12.88 -19.32
N ARG A 180 -15.71 -13.88 -20.08
CA ARG A 180 -17.00 -13.89 -20.80
C ARG A 180 -17.93 -14.97 -20.28
N GLY A 181 -17.49 -15.82 -19.35
CA GLY A 181 -18.25 -16.95 -18.82
C GLY A 181 -18.47 -18.10 -19.81
N ILE A 182 -17.83 -18.07 -20.98
CA ILE A 182 -17.98 -19.13 -22.00
C ILE A 182 -17.25 -20.38 -21.50
N GLY A 183 -17.90 -21.54 -21.57
CA GLY A 183 -17.37 -22.84 -21.13
C GLY A 183 -17.44 -23.11 -19.63
N ILE A 184 -17.85 -22.13 -18.81
CA ILE A 184 -18.04 -22.33 -17.37
C ILE A 184 -19.20 -23.31 -17.06
N PRO A 185 -20.35 -23.27 -17.76
CA PRO A 185 -21.42 -24.25 -17.55
C PRO A 185 -20.96 -25.69 -17.84
N GLU A 186 -20.26 -25.90 -18.96
CA GLU A 186 -19.68 -27.20 -19.36
C GLU A 186 -18.64 -27.69 -18.33
N LEU A 187 -17.78 -26.79 -17.84
CA LEU A 187 -16.85 -27.13 -16.77
C LEU A 187 -17.57 -27.53 -15.47
N ARG A 188 -18.69 -26.89 -15.13
CA ARG A 188 -19.49 -27.26 -13.95
C ARG A 188 -20.11 -28.64 -14.10
N GLU A 189 -20.60 -28.97 -15.29
CA GLU A 189 -21.14 -30.30 -15.59
C GLU A 189 -20.08 -31.38 -15.39
N HIS A 190 -18.90 -31.22 -15.99
CA HIS A 190 -17.78 -32.16 -15.79
C HIS A 190 -17.34 -32.28 -14.33
N LEU A 191 -17.39 -31.21 -13.54
CA LEU A 191 -17.06 -31.25 -12.11
C LEU A 191 -18.05 -32.08 -11.28
N THR A 192 -19.26 -32.37 -11.78
CA THR A 192 -20.19 -33.30 -11.12
C THR A 192 -19.86 -34.77 -11.40
N GLU A 193 -19.04 -35.03 -12.43
CA GLU A 193 -18.69 -36.35 -12.96
C GLU A 193 -17.23 -36.74 -12.66
N ILE A 194 -16.62 -36.17 -11.62
CA ILE A 194 -15.21 -36.43 -11.25
C ILE A 194 -14.88 -37.94 -11.18
N PRO A 195 -15.72 -38.82 -10.61
CA PRO A 195 -15.43 -40.26 -10.57
C PRO A 195 -15.31 -40.91 -11.95
N ASP A 196 -15.94 -40.33 -12.97
CA ASP A 196 -16.02 -40.86 -14.34
C ASP A 196 -14.97 -40.25 -15.27
N TRP A 197 -14.11 -39.36 -14.77
CA TRP A 197 -13.05 -38.77 -15.56
C TRP A 197 -12.08 -39.84 -16.06
N GLN A 198 -11.89 -39.86 -17.38
CA GLN A 198 -10.94 -40.75 -18.03
C GLN A 198 -9.53 -40.52 -17.51
N ARG A 199 -8.79 -41.61 -17.36
CA ARG A 199 -7.38 -41.59 -16.98
C ARG A 199 -6.52 -41.96 -18.19
N PRO A 200 -5.33 -41.36 -18.33
CA PRO A 200 -4.42 -41.70 -19.41
C PRO A 200 -4.14 -43.21 -19.40
N PRO A 201 -4.27 -43.92 -20.53
CA PRO A 201 -3.99 -45.34 -20.60
C PRO A 201 -2.49 -45.66 -20.44
N LEU A 202 -1.63 -44.67 -20.66
CA LEU A 202 -0.18 -44.75 -20.49
C LEU A 202 0.30 -43.61 -19.59
N PRO A 203 1.27 -43.86 -18.69
CA PRO A 203 1.85 -42.80 -17.87
C PRO A 203 2.57 -41.79 -18.76
N ALA A 204 2.50 -40.52 -18.39
CA ALA A 204 3.25 -39.47 -19.07
C ALA A 204 4.77 -39.68 -18.88
N PRO A 205 5.59 -39.36 -19.89
CA PRO A 205 7.04 -39.46 -19.76
C PRO A 205 7.57 -38.46 -18.71
N THR A 206 8.69 -38.79 -18.08
CA THR A 206 9.32 -37.97 -17.04
C THR A 206 10.67 -37.39 -17.48
N ALA A 207 11.32 -37.97 -18.51
CA ALA A 207 12.59 -37.47 -19.02
C ALA A 207 12.37 -36.23 -19.92
N PRO A 208 13.16 -35.14 -19.79
CA PRO A 208 12.90 -33.88 -20.51
C PRO A 208 12.81 -34.01 -22.04
N THR A 209 13.66 -34.84 -22.65
CA THR A 209 13.66 -35.08 -24.09
C THR A 209 12.44 -35.87 -24.55
N GLU A 210 11.99 -36.82 -23.73
CA GLU A 210 10.80 -37.62 -24.00
C GLU A 210 9.54 -36.77 -23.87
N VAL A 211 9.46 -35.92 -22.84
CA VAL A 211 8.36 -34.95 -22.64
C VAL A 211 8.24 -34.01 -23.83
N ALA A 212 9.35 -33.50 -24.36
CA ALA A 212 9.32 -32.64 -25.55
C ALA A 212 8.71 -33.37 -26.78
N SER A 213 9.15 -34.61 -27.03
CA SER A 213 8.62 -35.41 -28.15
C SER A 213 7.16 -35.82 -27.96
N TRP A 214 6.76 -36.15 -26.73
CA TRP A 214 5.38 -36.44 -26.38
C TRP A 214 4.51 -35.20 -26.58
N ALA A 215 4.95 -34.05 -26.08
CA ALA A 215 4.25 -32.79 -26.27
C ALA A 215 4.07 -32.46 -27.77
N ASP A 216 5.10 -32.65 -28.60
CA ASP A 216 4.99 -32.51 -30.05
C ASP A 216 3.90 -33.42 -30.65
N SER A 217 3.86 -34.69 -30.26
CA SER A 217 2.86 -35.65 -30.74
C SER A 217 1.42 -35.27 -30.34
N ILE A 218 1.23 -34.77 -29.11
CA ILE A 218 -0.08 -34.33 -28.60
C ILE A 218 -0.53 -33.06 -29.32
N LEU A 219 0.38 -32.12 -29.56
CA LEU A 219 0.07 -30.87 -30.27
C LEU A 219 -0.31 -31.13 -31.73
N ASP A 220 0.36 -32.06 -32.41
CA ASP A 220 0.04 -32.45 -33.78
C ASP A 220 -1.35 -33.11 -33.86
N ALA A 221 -1.65 -34.04 -32.93
CA ALA A 221 -2.96 -34.67 -32.83
C ALA A 221 -4.10 -33.66 -32.54
N ALA A 222 -3.80 -32.57 -31.83
CA ALA A 222 -4.75 -31.50 -31.50
C ALA A 222 -4.88 -30.41 -32.59
N ASP A 223 -4.26 -30.58 -33.76
CA ASP A 223 -4.14 -29.58 -34.83
C ASP A 223 -3.64 -28.22 -34.31
N TYR A 224 -2.68 -28.22 -33.39
CA TYR A 224 -2.22 -26.99 -32.77
C TYR A 224 -1.35 -26.15 -33.71
N GLN A 225 -1.81 -24.94 -34.00
CA GLN A 225 -1.01 -23.91 -34.66
C GLN A 225 -0.74 -22.75 -33.70
N ALA A 226 0.53 -22.53 -33.40
CA ALA A 226 0.96 -21.46 -32.52
C ALA A 226 0.54 -20.07 -33.05
N PRO A 227 0.16 -19.14 -32.16
CA PRO A 227 -0.28 -17.80 -32.57
C PRO A 227 0.88 -17.00 -33.20
N GLN A 228 0.56 -16.15 -34.18
CA GLN A 228 1.52 -15.19 -34.71
C GLN A 228 1.85 -14.08 -33.69
N GLN A 229 3.04 -13.48 -33.79
CA GLN A 229 3.41 -12.34 -32.96
C GLN A 229 2.52 -11.13 -33.26
N ASP A 230 2.06 -10.45 -32.21
CA ASP A 230 1.25 -9.24 -32.35
C ASP A 230 2.12 -8.07 -32.82
N ARG A 231 1.76 -7.54 -34.00
CA ARG A 231 2.49 -6.44 -34.66
C ARG A 231 2.50 -5.15 -33.83
N ILE A 232 1.40 -4.83 -33.15
CA ILE A 232 1.29 -3.62 -32.32
C ILE A 232 2.19 -3.77 -31.10
N THR A 233 2.08 -4.91 -30.42
CA THR A 233 2.89 -5.21 -29.23
C THR A 233 4.39 -5.15 -29.57
N THR A 234 4.79 -5.74 -30.69
CA THR A 234 6.18 -5.73 -31.15
C THR A 234 6.67 -4.32 -31.48
N ALA A 235 5.84 -3.48 -32.10
CA ALA A 235 6.19 -2.10 -32.42
C ALA A 235 6.35 -1.23 -31.16
N VAL A 236 5.44 -1.37 -30.20
CA VAL A 236 5.49 -0.64 -28.92
C VAL A 236 6.67 -1.11 -28.07
N ASP A 237 6.88 -2.41 -27.94
CA ASP A 237 7.98 -2.98 -27.15
C ASP A 237 9.36 -2.59 -27.72
N ARG A 238 9.49 -2.36 -29.03
CA ARG A 238 10.73 -1.82 -29.63
C ARG A 238 11.12 -0.45 -29.06
N VAL A 239 10.15 0.37 -28.68
CA VAL A 239 10.38 1.68 -28.05
C VAL A 239 10.52 1.52 -26.55
N LEU A 240 9.57 0.83 -25.91
CA LEU A 240 9.49 0.76 -24.44
C LEU A 240 10.57 -0.11 -23.79
N LEU A 241 11.08 -1.12 -24.49
CA LEU A 241 12.16 -1.99 -24.00
C LEU A 241 13.56 -1.48 -24.40
N ASN A 242 13.64 -0.37 -25.16
CA ASN A 242 14.93 0.23 -25.47
C ASN A 242 15.56 0.83 -24.19
N PRO A 243 16.85 0.59 -23.90
CA PRO A 243 17.48 1.08 -22.67
C PRO A 243 17.43 2.60 -22.48
N VAL A 244 17.45 3.38 -23.57
CA VAL A 244 17.44 4.85 -23.52
C VAL A 244 16.02 5.38 -23.69
N LEU A 245 15.35 5.04 -24.81
CA LEU A 245 13.99 5.52 -25.08
C LEU A 245 12.98 4.98 -24.08
N GLY A 246 13.10 3.71 -23.69
CA GLY A 246 12.27 3.10 -22.65
C GLY A 246 12.45 3.78 -21.30
N SER A 247 13.68 4.12 -20.92
CA SER A 247 13.97 4.89 -19.70
C SER A 247 13.38 6.30 -19.77
N LEU A 248 13.51 6.99 -20.90
CA LEU A 248 12.91 8.32 -21.08
C LEU A 248 11.38 8.26 -20.98
N VAL A 249 10.73 7.32 -21.66
CA VAL A 249 9.28 7.12 -21.58
C VAL A 249 8.87 6.73 -20.17
N PHE A 250 9.65 5.88 -19.50
CA PHE A 250 9.43 5.52 -18.11
C PHE A 250 9.42 6.75 -17.20
N PHE A 251 10.49 7.56 -17.22
CA PHE A 251 10.54 8.79 -16.42
C PHE A 251 9.46 9.79 -16.80
N ALA A 252 9.06 9.88 -18.08
CA ALA A 252 7.96 10.73 -18.51
C ALA A 252 6.60 10.26 -17.96
N ILE A 253 6.30 8.95 -18.01
CA ILE A 253 5.07 8.39 -17.43
C ILE A 253 5.08 8.58 -15.90
N MET A 254 6.23 8.39 -15.25
CA MET A 254 6.37 8.64 -13.82
C MET A 254 6.18 10.11 -13.46
N TYR A 255 6.71 11.03 -14.26
CA TYR A 255 6.49 12.46 -14.08
C TYR A 255 5.01 12.81 -14.18
N VAL A 256 4.30 12.31 -15.20
CA VAL A 256 2.85 12.51 -15.34
C VAL A 256 2.09 11.88 -14.18
N PHE A 257 2.49 10.70 -13.72
CA PHE A 257 1.89 10.03 -12.56
C PHE A 257 2.01 10.89 -11.29
N PHE A 258 3.20 11.42 -10.98
CA PHE A 258 3.40 12.30 -9.83
C PHE A 258 2.64 13.62 -9.98
N GLN A 259 2.69 14.25 -11.16
CA GLN A 259 1.94 15.47 -11.43
C GLN A 259 0.44 15.28 -11.26
N ALA A 260 -0.12 14.18 -11.75
CA ALA A 260 -1.54 13.87 -11.56
C ALA A 260 -1.88 13.69 -10.08
N ILE A 261 -1.04 13.00 -9.31
CA ILE A 261 -1.27 12.78 -7.88
C ILE A 261 -1.25 14.09 -7.10
N PHE A 262 -0.29 14.98 -7.33
CA PHE A 262 -0.16 16.21 -6.54
C PHE A 262 -1.08 17.33 -7.02
N THR A 263 -1.19 17.52 -8.33
CA THR A 263 -1.92 18.65 -8.91
C THR A 263 -3.43 18.38 -8.97
N TRP A 264 -3.86 17.14 -9.24
CA TRP A 264 -5.28 16.84 -9.37
C TRP A 264 -5.93 16.42 -8.06
N ALA A 265 -5.17 15.90 -7.10
CA ALA A 265 -5.72 15.56 -5.79
C ALA A 265 -5.98 16.82 -4.96
N ALA A 266 -5.04 17.78 -4.91
CA ALA A 266 -5.10 18.97 -4.05
C ALA A 266 -6.49 19.63 -3.95
N PRO A 267 -7.15 20.07 -5.05
CA PRO A 267 -8.46 20.74 -4.94
C PRO A 267 -9.57 19.83 -4.37
N LEU A 268 -9.45 18.52 -4.53
CA LEU A 268 -10.38 17.56 -3.93
C LEU A 268 -10.05 17.29 -2.45
N GLN A 269 -8.79 17.40 -2.05
CA GLN A 269 -8.36 17.30 -0.67
C GLN A 269 -8.88 18.50 0.12
N ASP A 270 -8.62 19.71 -0.38
CA ASP A 270 -9.06 20.98 0.23
C ASP A 270 -10.59 21.01 0.38
N ALA A 271 -11.33 20.50 -0.61
CA ALA A 271 -12.79 20.41 -0.54
C ALA A 271 -13.29 19.44 0.54
N VAL A 272 -12.60 18.32 0.75
CA VAL A 272 -12.95 17.35 1.82
C VAL A 272 -12.59 17.95 3.18
N GLU A 273 -11.41 18.54 3.31
CA GLU A 273 -10.92 19.20 4.51
C GLU A 273 -11.86 20.32 4.96
N GLY A 274 -12.18 21.26 4.06
CA GLY A 274 -13.14 22.33 4.37
C GLY A 274 -14.52 21.81 4.76
N GLY A 275 -14.96 20.69 4.16
CA GLY A 275 -16.21 20.04 4.55
C GLY A 275 -16.19 19.47 5.98
N PHE A 276 -15.08 18.89 6.42
CA PHE A 276 -14.91 18.40 7.78
C PHE A 276 -14.64 19.52 8.79
N SER A 277 -13.94 20.58 8.41
CA SER A 277 -13.78 21.79 9.23
C SER A 277 -15.13 22.42 9.56
N ALA A 278 -15.98 22.63 8.54
CA ALA A 278 -17.32 23.18 8.73
C ALA A 278 -18.20 22.29 9.64
N LEU A 279 -18.03 20.96 9.60
CA LEU A 279 -18.71 20.05 10.51
C LEU A 279 -18.19 20.17 11.95
N GLY A 280 -16.88 20.36 12.13
CA GLY A 280 -16.25 20.61 13.43
C GLY A 280 -16.76 21.92 14.04
N GLU A 281 -16.75 23.00 13.26
CA GLU A 281 -17.28 24.31 13.66
C GLU A 281 -18.75 24.26 14.06
N LEU A 282 -19.57 23.45 13.37
CA LEU A 282 -20.98 23.26 13.73
C LEU A 282 -21.15 22.56 15.08
N VAL A 283 -20.26 21.62 15.42
CA VAL A 283 -20.23 20.98 16.74
C VAL A 283 -19.84 21.99 17.82
N HIS A 284 -18.80 22.78 17.59
CA HIS A 284 -18.35 23.84 18.51
C HIS A 284 -19.46 24.87 18.75
N GLY A 285 -20.11 25.36 17.70
CA GLY A 285 -21.19 26.33 17.80
C GLY A 285 -22.41 25.86 18.61
N TRP A 286 -22.60 24.55 18.83
CA TRP A 286 -23.70 24.02 19.66
C TRP A 286 -23.28 23.60 21.06
N LEU A 287 -22.02 23.21 21.25
CA LEU A 287 -21.57 22.52 22.46
C LEU A 287 -20.58 23.30 23.30
N ASP A 288 -19.93 24.34 22.79
CA ASP A 288 -18.89 25.09 23.54
C ASP A 288 -19.43 25.70 24.83
N GLU A 289 -20.63 26.29 24.81
CA GLU A 289 -21.23 26.91 26.00
C GLU A 289 -21.68 25.88 27.05
N SER A 290 -22.05 24.66 26.63
CA SER A 290 -22.66 23.65 27.52
C SER A 290 -21.67 22.60 28.02
N HIS A 291 -20.86 22.05 27.11
CA HIS A 291 -19.94 20.95 27.34
C HIS A 291 -18.68 21.11 26.48
N PRO A 292 -17.76 22.04 26.81
CA PRO A 292 -16.57 22.34 26.01
C PRO A 292 -15.64 21.13 25.81
N LEU A 293 -15.57 20.24 26.81
CA LEU A 293 -14.86 18.96 26.70
C LEU A 293 -15.44 18.04 25.63
N LEU A 294 -16.77 18.00 25.52
CA LEU A 294 -17.45 17.16 24.54
C LEU A 294 -17.34 17.79 23.15
N ALA A 295 -17.38 19.13 23.08
CA ALA A 295 -17.18 19.89 21.85
C ALA A 295 -15.81 19.58 21.23
N GLY A 296 -14.71 19.78 21.96
CA GLY A 296 -13.37 19.49 21.44
C GLY A 296 -13.11 18.00 21.17
N LEU A 297 -13.70 17.09 21.96
CA LEU A 297 -13.57 15.65 21.71
C LEU A 297 -14.27 15.23 20.41
N LEU A 298 -15.46 15.76 20.14
CA LEU A 298 -16.26 15.41 18.97
C LEU A 298 -15.83 16.19 17.72
N GLY A 299 -15.62 17.50 17.85
CA GLY A 299 -15.17 18.42 16.80
C GLY A 299 -13.74 18.14 16.39
N ASP A 300 -12.78 18.45 17.26
CA ASP A 300 -11.35 18.32 16.91
C ASP A 300 -10.88 16.86 16.93
N GLY A 301 -11.23 16.12 17.98
CA GLY A 301 -10.74 14.76 18.19
C GLY A 301 -11.29 13.75 17.19
N LEU A 302 -12.62 13.65 17.09
CA LEU A 302 -13.29 12.65 16.25
C LEU A 302 -13.53 13.14 14.82
N ILE A 303 -14.18 14.28 14.62
CA ILE A 303 -14.50 14.80 13.28
C ILE A 303 -13.21 15.23 12.58
N GLY A 304 -12.34 16.01 13.23
CA GLY A 304 -11.01 16.35 12.71
C GLY A 304 -10.15 15.12 12.45
N GLY A 305 -10.15 14.15 13.38
CA GLY A 305 -9.48 12.87 13.21
C GLY A 305 -9.98 12.06 12.01
N VAL A 306 -11.29 11.99 11.77
CA VAL A 306 -11.88 11.33 10.59
C VAL A 306 -11.64 12.14 9.31
N GLY A 307 -11.69 13.47 9.39
CA GLY A 307 -11.39 14.40 8.30
C GLY A 307 -9.98 14.17 7.77
N SER A 308 -8.98 14.17 8.66
CA SER A 308 -7.57 13.91 8.30
C SER A 308 -7.38 12.61 7.50
N VAL A 309 -8.15 11.56 7.83
CA VAL A 309 -8.14 10.30 7.08
C VAL A 309 -8.77 10.45 5.70
N LEU A 310 -9.93 11.09 5.63
CA LEU A 310 -10.73 11.15 4.42
C LEU A 310 -10.16 12.11 3.38
N THR A 311 -9.40 13.12 3.79
CA THR A 311 -8.63 14.03 2.92
C THR A 311 -7.62 13.26 2.04
N PHE A 312 -7.19 12.06 2.41
CA PHE A 312 -6.33 11.23 1.54
C PHE A 312 -7.07 10.40 0.49
N VAL A 313 -8.38 10.22 0.63
CA VAL A 313 -9.16 9.35 -0.28
C VAL A 313 -9.07 9.81 -1.74
N PRO A 314 -9.20 11.11 -2.08
CA PRO A 314 -9.05 11.57 -3.47
C PRO A 314 -7.70 11.22 -4.09
N GLN A 315 -6.61 11.40 -3.34
CA GLN A 315 -5.26 11.07 -3.80
C GLN A 315 -5.12 9.55 -4.05
N ILE A 316 -5.69 8.73 -3.18
CA ILE A 316 -5.70 7.27 -3.31
C ILE A 316 -6.50 6.84 -4.54
N ILE A 317 -7.66 7.44 -4.79
CA ILE A 317 -8.48 7.18 -5.99
C ILE A 317 -7.66 7.40 -7.25
N ILE A 318 -7.02 8.57 -7.39
CA ILE A 318 -6.23 8.93 -8.58
C ILE A 318 -5.04 7.98 -8.75
N MET A 319 -4.29 7.72 -7.68
CA MET A 319 -3.15 6.81 -7.69
C MET A 319 -3.56 5.41 -8.15
N PHE A 320 -4.60 4.82 -7.56
CA PHE A 320 -5.06 3.47 -7.93
C PHE A 320 -5.69 3.44 -9.31
N LEU A 321 -6.35 4.51 -9.77
CA LEU A 321 -6.85 4.63 -11.14
C LEU A 321 -5.70 4.49 -12.15
N ILE A 322 -4.60 5.23 -11.93
CA ILE A 322 -3.45 5.20 -12.83
C ILE A 322 -2.72 3.86 -12.74
N ILE A 323 -2.48 3.33 -11.53
CA ILE A 323 -1.83 2.02 -11.36
C ILE A 323 -2.66 0.91 -12.04
N ALA A 324 -3.96 0.85 -11.77
CA ALA A 324 -4.86 -0.13 -12.39
C ALA A 324 -4.92 0.01 -13.91
N PHE A 325 -4.81 1.22 -14.44
CA PHE A 325 -4.73 1.46 -15.88
C PHE A 325 -3.40 0.96 -16.47
N LEU A 326 -2.25 1.34 -15.87
CA LEU A 326 -0.93 0.93 -16.34
C LEU A 326 -0.74 -0.59 -16.25
N GLU A 327 -1.25 -1.21 -15.19
CA GLU A 327 -1.26 -2.65 -15.00
C GLU A 327 -2.17 -3.33 -16.02
N GLY A 328 -3.39 -2.82 -16.18
CA GLY A 328 -4.38 -3.34 -17.13
C GLY A 328 -3.93 -3.29 -18.58
N VAL A 329 -3.15 -2.26 -18.95
CA VAL A 329 -2.53 -2.12 -20.28
C VAL A 329 -1.33 -3.07 -20.47
N GLY A 330 -0.75 -3.58 -19.39
CA GLY A 330 0.43 -4.44 -19.42
C GLY A 330 1.76 -3.68 -19.39
N TYR A 331 1.74 -2.36 -19.20
CA TYR A 331 2.94 -1.51 -19.12
C TYR A 331 3.82 -1.87 -17.92
N MET A 332 3.21 -2.22 -16.78
CA MET A 332 3.95 -2.52 -15.54
C MET A 332 4.97 -3.66 -15.69
N SER A 333 4.67 -4.67 -16.51
CA SER A 333 5.61 -5.76 -16.82
C SER A 333 6.87 -5.27 -17.57
N ARG A 334 6.73 -4.31 -18.49
CA ARG A 334 7.85 -3.71 -19.22
C ARG A 334 8.66 -2.77 -18.34
N ALA A 335 7.97 -1.97 -17.51
CA ALA A 335 8.64 -1.12 -16.52
C ALA A 335 9.47 -1.96 -15.54
N ALA A 336 8.92 -3.09 -15.06
CA ALA A 336 9.66 -4.03 -14.22
C ALA A 336 10.89 -4.61 -14.94
N PHE A 337 10.76 -5.02 -16.20
CA PHE A 337 11.88 -5.52 -17.01
C PHE A 337 12.98 -4.45 -17.20
N LEU A 338 12.60 -3.22 -17.50
CA LEU A 338 13.55 -2.11 -17.66
C LEU A 338 14.31 -1.81 -16.36
N MET A 339 13.60 -1.87 -15.23
CA MET A 339 14.16 -1.59 -13.91
C MET A 339 14.92 -2.77 -13.30
N ASP A 340 14.77 -3.98 -13.85
CA ASP A 340 15.42 -5.20 -13.36
C ASP A 340 16.94 -5.05 -13.27
N ARG A 341 17.58 -4.38 -14.23
CA ARG A 341 19.02 -4.08 -14.17
C ARG A 341 19.43 -3.27 -12.94
N ILE A 342 18.57 -2.37 -12.47
CA ILE A 342 18.87 -1.53 -11.29
C ILE A 342 18.50 -2.29 -10.01
N MET A 343 17.38 -3.01 -10.00
CA MET A 343 16.91 -3.79 -8.85
C MET A 343 17.81 -4.99 -8.55
N SER A 344 18.28 -5.70 -9.58
CA SER A 344 19.17 -6.86 -9.44
C SER A 344 20.49 -6.53 -8.75
N ARG A 345 21.02 -5.29 -8.88
CA ARG A 345 22.22 -4.84 -8.14
C ARG A 345 22.02 -4.82 -6.63
N VAL A 346 20.78 -4.60 -6.20
CA VAL A 346 20.35 -4.61 -4.80
C VAL A 346 19.91 -6.02 -4.35
N GLY A 347 19.83 -6.98 -5.28
CA GLY A 347 19.36 -8.34 -5.03
C GLY A 347 17.84 -8.47 -5.00
N LEU A 348 17.12 -7.50 -5.58
CA LEU A 348 15.67 -7.52 -5.75
C LEU A 348 15.29 -7.84 -7.21
N GLU A 349 14.12 -8.47 -7.39
CA GLU A 349 13.50 -8.63 -8.71
C GLU A 349 12.95 -7.30 -9.25
N GLY A 350 12.94 -7.13 -10.57
CA GLY A 350 12.32 -5.96 -11.23
C GLY A 350 10.86 -5.69 -10.83
N ARG A 351 10.09 -6.70 -10.40
CA ARG A 351 8.70 -6.51 -9.90
C ARG A 351 8.66 -5.71 -8.59
N ALA A 352 9.69 -5.79 -7.75
CA ALA A 352 9.76 -5.06 -6.49
C ALA A 352 9.77 -3.55 -6.71
N PHE A 353 10.27 -3.11 -7.87
CA PHE A 353 10.23 -1.71 -8.28
C PHE A 353 8.81 -1.13 -8.27
N VAL A 354 7.82 -1.91 -8.69
CA VAL A 354 6.41 -1.46 -8.73
C VAL A 354 5.88 -1.15 -7.34
N ALA A 355 6.22 -1.99 -6.36
CA ALA A 355 5.84 -1.79 -4.97
C ALA A 355 6.55 -0.58 -4.35
N LEU A 356 7.84 -0.42 -4.64
CA LEU A 356 8.63 0.73 -4.17
C LEU A 356 8.17 2.05 -4.81
N LEU A 357 7.88 2.04 -6.11
CA LEU A 357 7.33 3.19 -6.82
C LEU A 357 6.01 3.65 -6.20
N SER A 358 5.09 2.70 -5.96
CA SER A 358 3.81 2.97 -5.28
C SER A 358 4.03 3.57 -3.88
N SER A 359 5.15 3.24 -3.23
CA SER A 359 5.49 3.74 -1.89
C SER A 359 5.86 5.24 -1.85
N PHE A 360 6.29 5.84 -2.97
CA PHE A 360 6.48 7.30 -3.08
C PHE A 360 5.18 8.09 -3.02
N ALA A 361 4.05 7.46 -3.38
CA ALA A 361 2.75 8.05 -3.13
C ALA A 361 2.31 7.73 -1.71
N CYS A 362 2.23 6.43 -1.37
CA CYS A 362 1.94 5.98 -0.01
C CYS A 362 2.54 4.60 0.26
N ALA A 363 3.21 4.44 1.40
CA ALA A 363 3.84 3.17 1.78
C ALA A 363 2.84 2.02 1.99
N ILE A 364 1.58 2.30 2.35
CA ILE A 364 0.55 1.27 2.59
C ILE A 364 0.25 0.44 1.33
N PRO A 365 -0.19 1.04 0.20
CA PRO A 365 -0.44 0.30 -1.03
C PRO A 365 0.85 -0.29 -1.62
N GLY A 366 2.00 0.37 -1.45
CA GLY A 366 3.30 -0.19 -1.82
C GLY A 366 3.61 -1.49 -1.08
N ILE A 367 3.42 -1.53 0.24
CA ILE A 367 3.54 -2.75 1.06
C ILE A 367 2.55 -3.82 0.60
N MET A 368 1.29 -3.47 0.32
CA MET A 368 0.30 -4.44 -0.17
C MET A 368 0.65 -4.99 -1.56
N ALA A 369 1.26 -4.19 -2.44
CA ALA A 369 1.67 -4.61 -3.76
C ALA A 369 2.80 -5.66 -3.74
N THR A 370 3.55 -5.77 -2.64
CA THR A 370 4.60 -6.80 -2.48
C THR A 370 4.07 -8.24 -2.49
N ARG A 371 2.74 -8.46 -2.39
CA ARG A 371 2.11 -9.77 -2.60
C ARG A 371 2.36 -10.35 -3.99
N THR A 372 2.63 -9.49 -4.97
CA THR A 372 2.94 -9.90 -6.34
C THR A 372 4.36 -10.48 -6.48
N LEU A 373 5.18 -10.37 -5.43
CA LEU A 373 6.53 -10.92 -5.38
C LEU A 373 6.48 -12.40 -4.98
N PRO A 374 7.04 -13.31 -5.82
CA PRO A 374 6.99 -14.76 -5.58
C PRO A 374 7.89 -15.17 -4.41
N SER A 375 9.03 -14.50 -4.24
CA SER A 375 9.95 -14.77 -3.14
C SER A 375 9.53 -14.04 -1.86
N ALA A 376 9.31 -14.81 -0.78
CA ALA A 376 9.01 -14.26 0.55
C ALA A 376 10.13 -13.35 1.09
N LYS A 377 11.40 -13.64 0.74
CA LYS A 377 12.56 -12.82 1.12
C LYS A 377 12.54 -11.47 0.40
N ASP A 378 12.25 -11.47 -0.91
CA ASP A 378 12.08 -10.25 -1.71
C ASP A 378 10.92 -9.41 -1.18
N ARG A 379 9.81 -10.07 -0.85
CA ARG A 379 8.63 -9.46 -0.26
C ARG A 379 8.99 -8.71 1.03
N VAL A 380 9.68 -9.36 1.96
CA VAL A 380 10.10 -8.74 3.23
C VAL A 380 11.11 -7.62 3.01
N ALA A 381 12.14 -7.82 2.18
CA ALA A 381 13.13 -6.79 1.88
C ALA A 381 12.48 -5.53 1.29
N THR A 382 11.53 -5.73 0.37
CA THR A 382 10.75 -4.64 -0.23
C THR A 382 9.85 -3.95 0.79
N MET A 383 9.17 -4.70 1.68
CA MET A 383 8.34 -4.12 2.74
C MET A 383 9.15 -3.29 3.74
N LEU A 384 10.37 -3.73 4.08
CA LEU A 384 11.23 -2.99 5.01
C LEU A 384 11.82 -1.74 4.36
N ALA A 385 12.08 -1.76 3.04
CA ALA A 385 12.58 -0.61 2.29
C ALA A 385 11.48 0.40 1.92
N ALA A 386 10.24 -0.04 1.71
CA ALA A 386 9.12 0.80 1.28
C ALA A 386 8.92 2.09 2.11
N PRO A 387 9.02 2.08 3.47
CA PRO A 387 8.79 3.29 4.26
C PRO A 387 9.95 4.31 4.22
N LEU A 388 11.10 3.94 3.64
CA LEU A 388 12.20 4.88 3.36
C LEU A 388 11.95 5.69 2.08
N MET A 389 11.00 5.26 1.24
CA MET A 389 10.52 6.09 0.14
C MET A 389 9.75 7.28 0.71
N THR A 390 10.14 8.48 0.30
CA THR A 390 9.48 9.72 0.72
C THR A 390 8.08 9.79 0.11
N CYS A 391 7.06 9.60 0.96
CA CYS A 391 5.66 9.71 0.55
C CYS A 391 5.17 11.17 0.49
N SER A 392 4.05 11.41 -0.19
CA SER A 392 3.41 12.73 -0.30
C SER A 392 3.21 13.44 1.05
N ALA A 393 2.79 12.71 2.09
CA ALA A 393 2.49 13.27 3.41
C ALA A 393 3.71 13.86 4.15
N ARG A 394 4.94 13.69 3.63
CA ARG A 394 6.13 14.36 4.19
C ARG A 394 6.35 15.76 3.62
N LEU A 395 5.67 16.10 2.52
CA LEU A 395 5.87 17.36 1.81
C LEU A 395 5.59 18.61 2.65
N PRO A 396 4.49 18.71 3.44
CA PRO A 396 4.23 19.91 4.23
C PRO A 396 5.38 20.22 5.19
N VAL A 397 5.87 19.21 5.90
CA VAL A 397 7.01 19.32 6.83
C VAL A 397 8.28 19.76 6.09
N TYR A 398 8.54 19.16 4.93
CA TYR A 398 9.69 19.46 4.12
C TYR A 398 9.66 20.89 3.56
N VAL A 399 8.51 21.34 3.07
CA VAL A 399 8.32 22.70 2.55
C VAL A 399 8.46 23.72 3.67
N LEU A 400 7.79 23.52 4.81
CA LEU A 400 7.86 24.42 5.98
C LEU A 400 9.29 24.56 6.50
N LEU A 401 9.95 23.44 6.79
CA LEU A 401 11.28 23.49 7.39
C LEU A 401 12.33 24.05 6.41
N THR A 402 12.20 23.75 5.11
CA THR A 402 13.12 24.36 4.13
C THR A 402 12.81 25.81 3.81
N SER A 403 11.57 26.27 3.98
CA SER A 403 11.23 27.69 3.81
C SER A 403 11.86 28.55 4.91
N ILE A 404 11.92 28.04 6.15
CA ILE A 404 12.59 28.67 7.29
C ILE A 404 14.12 28.68 7.11
N MET A 405 14.71 27.56 6.68
CA MET A 405 16.17 27.44 6.58
C MET A 405 16.78 28.13 5.34
N VAL A 406 16.06 28.15 4.21
CA VAL A 406 16.61 28.58 2.91
C VAL A 406 15.80 29.77 2.37
N PRO A 407 16.43 30.93 2.11
CA PRO A 407 15.77 32.07 1.49
C PRO A 407 15.11 31.72 0.14
N ALA A 408 14.00 32.37 -0.18
CA ALA A 408 13.23 32.08 -1.40
C ALA A 408 13.99 32.42 -2.70
N ASP A 409 14.88 33.41 -2.64
CA ASP A 409 15.71 33.90 -3.72
C ASP A 409 17.05 33.15 -3.88
N ALA A 410 17.38 32.27 -2.93
CA ALA A 410 18.61 31.48 -2.97
C ALA A 410 18.62 30.51 -4.16
N LYS A 411 19.78 30.44 -4.84
CA LYS A 411 19.99 29.62 -6.03
C LYS A 411 21.24 28.75 -5.90
N ILE A 412 21.18 27.55 -6.45
CA ILE A 412 22.32 26.65 -6.63
C ILE A 412 22.54 26.52 -8.13
N GLY A 413 23.43 27.36 -8.68
CA GLY A 413 23.59 27.51 -10.12
C GLY A 413 22.31 28.02 -10.79
N PRO A 414 21.82 27.38 -11.88
CA PRO A 414 20.57 27.81 -12.54
C PRO A 414 19.30 27.35 -11.81
N LEU A 415 19.42 26.56 -10.75
CA LEU A 415 18.30 25.92 -10.05
C LEU A 415 17.95 26.64 -8.75
N ASN A 416 16.67 26.61 -8.36
CA ASN A 416 16.21 27.13 -7.08
C ASN A 416 16.76 26.28 -5.91
N ALA A 417 17.26 26.92 -4.85
CA ALA A 417 17.89 26.22 -3.72
C ALA A 417 16.91 25.35 -2.93
N ARG A 418 15.70 25.84 -2.62
CA ARG A 418 14.66 25.05 -1.93
C ARG A 418 14.29 23.80 -2.73
N GLY A 419 14.07 23.95 -4.03
CA GLY A 419 13.80 22.83 -4.93
C GLY A 419 14.95 21.81 -4.99
N THR A 420 16.19 22.27 -4.92
CA THR A 420 17.38 21.40 -4.90
C THR A 420 17.48 20.60 -3.59
N VAL A 421 17.20 21.23 -2.44
CA VAL A 421 17.16 20.55 -1.14
C VAL A 421 16.04 19.49 -1.13
N MET A 422 14.85 19.83 -1.64
CA MET A 422 13.75 18.86 -1.80
C MET A 422 14.17 17.66 -2.64
N PHE A 423 14.75 17.91 -3.80
CA PHE A 423 15.25 16.83 -4.67
C PHE A 423 16.28 15.96 -3.95
N ALA A 424 17.22 16.56 -3.21
CA ALA A 424 18.23 15.83 -2.45
C ALA A 424 17.61 14.94 -1.36
N LEU A 425 16.59 15.42 -0.63
CA LEU A 425 15.88 14.61 0.37
C LEU A 425 15.13 13.42 -0.25
N TYR A 426 14.47 13.63 -1.39
CA TYR A 426 13.81 12.56 -2.14
C TYR A 426 14.80 11.51 -2.66
N LEU A 427 15.92 11.98 -3.22
CA LEU A 427 17.00 11.10 -3.67
C LEU A 427 17.62 10.33 -2.50
N LEU A 428 17.82 10.98 -1.35
CA LEU A 428 18.33 10.35 -0.14
C LEU A 428 17.42 9.21 0.33
N GLY A 429 16.10 9.44 0.36
CA GLY A 429 15.12 8.39 0.70
C GLY A 429 15.18 7.22 -0.29
N ALA A 430 15.20 7.50 -1.60
CA ALA A 430 15.28 6.48 -2.65
C ALA A 430 16.55 5.62 -2.56
N VAL A 431 17.71 6.25 -2.41
CA VAL A 431 19.00 5.55 -2.26
C VAL A 431 19.02 4.75 -0.95
N SER A 432 18.48 5.30 0.13
CA SER A 432 18.39 4.63 1.43
C SER A 432 17.48 3.41 1.39
N ALA A 433 16.35 3.48 0.69
CA ALA A 433 15.47 2.34 0.47
C ALA A 433 16.19 1.21 -0.28
N MET A 434 16.94 1.56 -1.34
CA MET A 434 17.78 0.60 -2.06
C MET A 434 18.88 0.00 -1.17
N ALA A 435 19.55 0.81 -0.36
CA ALA A 435 20.57 0.33 0.57
C ALA A 435 19.98 -0.59 1.65
N ALA A 436 18.83 -0.23 2.22
CA ALA A 436 18.15 -1.05 3.22
C ALA A 436 17.70 -2.40 2.64
N ALA A 437 17.11 -2.40 1.43
CA ALA A 437 16.77 -3.63 0.73
C ALA A 437 18.00 -4.52 0.50
N TRP A 438 19.13 -3.92 0.08
CA TRP A 438 20.39 -4.64 -0.12
C TRP A 438 20.92 -5.25 1.17
N VAL A 439 20.91 -4.49 2.28
CA VAL A 439 21.32 -4.98 3.60
C VAL A 439 20.44 -6.15 4.04
N VAL A 440 19.11 -6.01 3.96
CA VAL A 440 18.18 -7.07 4.31
C VAL A 440 18.45 -8.31 3.46
N LYS A 441 18.60 -8.16 2.14
CA LYS A 441 18.92 -9.26 1.24
C LYS A 441 20.21 -9.97 1.62
N ARG A 442 21.28 -9.21 1.90
CA ARG A 442 22.56 -9.76 2.34
C ARG A 442 22.47 -10.53 3.68
N LEU A 443 21.59 -10.10 4.57
CA LEU A 443 21.36 -10.76 5.86
C LEU A 443 20.46 -12.01 5.75
N THR A 444 19.46 -11.98 4.87
CA THR A 444 18.45 -13.05 4.75
C THR A 444 18.80 -14.12 3.71
N ASP A 445 19.68 -13.81 2.75
CA ASP A 445 19.94 -14.65 1.58
C ASP A 445 21.39 -15.16 1.54
N ARG A 446 21.71 -16.11 2.42
CA ARG A 446 23.02 -16.80 2.44
C ARG A 446 23.18 -17.88 1.36
N GLY A 447 22.15 -18.09 0.51
CA GLY A 447 22.06 -19.21 -0.44
C GLY A 447 22.25 -18.85 -1.93
N GLY A 448 22.32 -17.58 -2.31
CA GLY A 448 22.80 -17.15 -3.64
C GLY A 448 21.98 -17.55 -4.88
N VAL A 449 20.83 -18.22 -4.74
CA VAL A 449 19.99 -18.53 -5.90
C VAL A 449 19.13 -17.31 -6.24
N LEU A 450 19.69 -16.39 -7.02
CA LEU A 450 18.87 -15.46 -7.79
C LEU A 450 18.01 -16.32 -8.71
N LEU A 451 16.70 -16.35 -8.44
CA LEU A 451 15.75 -16.97 -9.35
C LEU A 451 15.96 -16.36 -10.74
N PRO A 452 16.12 -17.17 -11.81
CA PRO A 452 16.12 -16.64 -13.16
C PRO A 452 14.85 -15.81 -13.34
N PHE A 453 14.99 -14.52 -13.64
CA PHE A 453 13.84 -13.65 -13.87
C PHE A 453 13.18 -14.04 -15.21
N TYR A 454 12.28 -15.02 -15.15
CA TYR A 454 11.43 -15.41 -16.27
C TYR A 454 10.07 -14.72 -16.10
N MET A 455 9.79 -13.76 -16.98
CA MET A 455 8.49 -13.08 -17.01
C MET A 455 7.90 -13.20 -18.41
N GLU A 456 6.78 -13.91 -18.54
CA GLU A 456 5.96 -13.82 -19.73
C GLU A 456 5.27 -12.44 -19.75
N MET A 457 5.67 -11.59 -20.71
CA MET A 457 5.08 -10.27 -20.89
C MET A 457 3.69 -10.40 -21.52
N PRO A 458 2.60 -9.98 -20.85
CA PRO A 458 1.27 -10.06 -21.43
C PRO A 458 1.15 -9.15 -22.67
N PRO A 459 0.31 -9.47 -23.66
CA PRO A 459 0.06 -8.54 -24.77
C PRO A 459 -0.62 -7.26 -24.27
N TYR A 460 -0.46 -6.14 -25.01
CA TYR A 460 -1.18 -4.91 -24.69
C TYR A 460 -2.67 -5.08 -24.89
N ARG A 461 -3.47 -4.73 -23.87
CA ARG A 461 -4.93 -4.83 -23.88
C ARG A 461 -5.52 -3.64 -23.14
N LEU A 462 -6.62 -3.06 -23.61
CA LEU A 462 -7.29 -2.00 -22.85
C LEU A 462 -8.06 -2.62 -21.68
N PRO A 463 -7.87 -2.15 -20.43
CA PRO A 463 -8.63 -2.66 -19.30
C PRO A 463 -10.11 -2.25 -19.39
N ARG A 464 -10.99 -3.12 -18.90
CA ARG A 464 -12.43 -2.79 -18.81
C ARG A 464 -12.64 -1.73 -17.72
N PRO A 465 -13.37 -0.62 -17.97
CA PRO A 465 -13.60 0.43 -16.98
C PRO A 465 -14.20 -0.09 -15.68
N ARG A 466 -15.11 -1.07 -15.76
CA ARG A 466 -15.72 -1.71 -14.59
C ARG A 466 -14.68 -2.39 -13.69
N THR A 467 -13.68 -3.05 -14.26
CA THR A 467 -12.62 -3.72 -13.49
C THR A 467 -11.73 -2.69 -12.79
N VAL A 468 -11.38 -1.60 -13.50
CA VAL A 468 -10.61 -0.48 -12.93
C VAL A 468 -11.36 0.14 -11.75
N LEU A 469 -12.66 0.44 -11.90
CA LEU A 469 -13.48 1.02 -10.83
C LEU A 469 -13.61 0.10 -9.61
N ILE A 470 -13.75 -1.21 -9.81
CA ILE A 470 -13.80 -2.19 -8.71
C ILE A 470 -12.46 -2.20 -7.96
N MET A 471 -11.33 -2.22 -8.67
CA MET A 471 -10.00 -2.18 -8.03
C MET A 471 -9.79 -0.91 -7.21
N VAL A 472 -10.17 0.26 -7.76
CA VAL A 472 -10.09 1.54 -7.06
C VAL A 472 -11.00 1.54 -5.82
N TRP A 473 -12.24 1.06 -5.95
CA TRP A 473 -13.19 0.98 -4.84
C TRP A 473 -12.69 0.08 -3.71
N ASP A 474 -12.19 -1.11 -4.03
CA ASP A 474 -11.67 -2.05 -3.04
C ASP A 474 -10.43 -1.51 -2.32
N ALA A 475 -9.57 -0.77 -3.05
CA ALA A 475 -8.43 -0.08 -2.46
C ALA A 475 -8.88 1.04 -1.49
N CYS A 476 -9.80 1.91 -1.90
CA CYS A 476 -10.32 3.00 -1.07
C CYS A 476 -11.05 2.48 0.17
N LYS A 477 -11.94 1.50 0.00
CA LYS A 477 -12.63 0.82 1.10
C LYS A 477 -11.64 0.14 2.04
N GLY A 478 -10.59 -0.46 1.49
CA GLY A 478 -9.49 -1.05 2.25
C GLY A 478 -8.77 -0.02 3.10
N PHE A 479 -8.44 1.14 2.54
CA PHE A 479 -7.81 2.25 3.24
C PHE A 479 -8.71 2.78 4.36
N VAL A 480 -9.95 3.20 4.06
CA VAL A 480 -10.88 3.79 5.03
C VAL A 480 -11.15 2.84 6.20
N LYS A 481 -11.42 1.55 5.94
CA LYS A 481 -11.74 0.59 7.01
C LYS A 481 -10.54 0.13 7.84
N LYS A 482 -9.32 0.21 7.31
CA LYS A 482 -8.16 -0.41 7.96
C LYS A 482 -7.16 0.64 8.45
N ALA A 483 -6.72 1.51 7.54
CA ALA A 483 -5.84 2.61 7.89
C ALA A 483 -6.63 3.68 8.65
N GLY A 484 -7.84 4.02 8.19
CA GLY A 484 -8.67 5.03 8.81
C GLY A 484 -9.01 4.75 10.27
N THR A 485 -9.34 3.51 10.63
CA THR A 485 -9.59 3.15 12.03
C THR A 485 -8.35 3.31 12.93
N VAL A 486 -7.16 2.96 12.41
CA VAL A 486 -5.92 3.12 13.18
C VAL A 486 -5.56 4.60 13.33
N ILE A 487 -5.70 5.39 12.26
CA ILE A 487 -5.42 6.83 12.29
C ILE A 487 -6.40 7.52 13.23
N ALA A 488 -7.71 7.34 13.06
CA ALA A 488 -8.72 7.96 13.92
C ALA A 488 -8.52 7.60 15.41
N LEU A 489 -8.20 6.34 15.73
CA LEU A 489 -7.87 5.95 17.09
C LEU A 489 -6.61 6.64 17.62
N THR A 490 -5.56 6.73 16.79
CA THR A 490 -4.29 7.34 17.20
C THR A 490 -4.45 8.86 17.36
N THR A 491 -5.21 9.51 16.48
CA THR A 491 -5.54 10.94 16.59
C THR A 491 -6.38 11.22 17.84
N LEU A 492 -7.36 10.37 18.16
CA LEU A 492 -8.13 10.50 19.39
C LEU A 492 -7.25 10.38 20.64
N VAL A 493 -6.36 9.38 20.67
CA VAL A 493 -5.41 9.20 21.78
C VAL A 493 -4.47 10.41 21.88
N LEU A 494 -3.97 10.89 20.75
CA LEU A 494 -3.11 12.06 20.70
C LEU A 494 -3.84 13.32 21.19
N TRP A 495 -5.08 13.55 20.77
CA TRP A 495 -5.90 14.66 21.24
C TRP A 495 -6.06 14.63 22.77
N VAL A 496 -6.32 13.45 23.34
CA VAL A 496 -6.36 13.28 24.81
C VAL A 496 -5.00 13.62 25.43
N LEU A 497 -3.90 13.13 24.87
CA LEU A 497 -2.56 13.41 25.40
C LEU A 497 -2.19 14.90 25.33
N LEU A 498 -2.62 15.61 24.28
CA LEU A 498 -2.34 17.03 24.06
C LEU A 498 -3.22 17.97 24.89
N ASN A 499 -4.43 17.55 25.25
CA ASN A 499 -5.39 18.42 25.94
C ASN A 499 -5.59 18.08 27.44
N VAL A 500 -5.21 16.88 27.89
CA VAL A 500 -5.41 16.46 29.28
C VAL A 500 -4.13 16.61 30.11
N PRO A 501 -4.20 17.15 31.35
CA PRO A 501 -5.37 17.71 32.03
C PRO A 501 -5.76 19.09 31.50
N MET A 502 -7.05 19.31 31.24
CA MET A 502 -7.55 20.63 30.84
C MET A 502 -7.33 21.65 31.95
N ARG A 503 -7.05 22.88 31.54
CA ARG A 503 -6.81 24.01 32.45
C ARG A 503 -8.07 24.88 32.53
N SER A 504 -8.42 25.29 33.75
CA SER A 504 -9.54 26.20 33.94
C SER A 504 -9.18 27.60 33.45
N GLU A 505 -10.20 28.41 33.14
CA GLU A 505 -9.99 29.81 32.75
C GLU A 505 -9.24 30.58 33.83
N GLU A 506 -9.56 30.36 35.10
CA GLU A 506 -8.79 30.95 36.23
C GLU A 506 -7.29 30.62 36.19
N GLN A 507 -6.92 29.41 35.77
CA GLN A 507 -5.52 29.00 35.65
C GLN A 507 -4.83 29.64 34.44
N PHE A 508 -5.59 29.90 33.37
CA PHE A 508 -5.10 30.61 32.19
C PHE A 508 -4.96 32.11 32.48
N ASP A 509 -5.93 32.76 33.11
CA ASP A 509 -5.87 34.17 33.48
C ASP A 509 -4.71 34.45 34.45
N ALA A 510 -4.48 33.54 35.40
CA ALA A 510 -3.32 33.59 36.29
C ALA A 510 -1.98 33.45 35.55
N HIS A 511 -1.95 32.68 34.45
CA HIS A 511 -0.77 32.58 33.60
C HIS A 511 -0.58 33.84 32.75
N CYS A 512 -1.65 34.35 32.15
CA CYS A 512 -1.57 35.50 31.25
C CYS A 512 -1.23 36.79 32.00
N SER A 513 -1.71 36.96 33.22
CA SER A 513 -1.25 38.07 34.09
C SER A 513 0.24 38.01 34.46
N ALA A 514 0.88 36.83 34.38
CA ALA A 514 2.30 36.66 34.67
C ALA A 514 3.20 36.72 33.41
N SER A 515 2.65 36.40 32.23
CA SER A 515 3.37 36.43 30.95
C SER A 515 3.18 37.77 30.25
N THR A 516 4.26 38.51 30.00
CA THR A 516 4.21 39.80 29.29
C THR A 516 3.55 39.71 27.92
N GLU A 517 3.74 38.59 27.23
CA GLU A 517 3.22 38.37 25.88
C GLU A 517 1.72 38.05 25.91
N CYS A 518 1.29 37.10 26.75
CA CYS A 518 -0.14 36.80 26.87
C CYS A 518 -0.92 37.98 27.48
N ALA A 519 -0.35 38.72 28.43
CA ALA A 519 -0.98 39.93 28.97
C ALA A 519 -1.23 41.00 27.89
N ALA A 520 -0.29 41.16 26.95
CA ALA A 520 -0.45 42.11 25.85
C ALA A 520 -1.59 41.67 24.91
N VAL A 521 -1.70 40.37 24.62
CA VAL A 521 -2.77 39.81 23.79
C VAL A 521 -4.12 39.87 24.48
N SER A 522 -4.21 39.53 25.77
CA SER A 522 -5.47 39.58 26.51
C SER A 522 -6.02 41.01 26.62
N VAL A 523 -5.16 41.99 26.88
CA VAL A 523 -5.55 43.41 26.92
C VAL A 523 -5.96 43.91 25.53
N ALA A 524 -5.24 43.51 24.48
CA ALA A 524 -5.60 43.88 23.11
C ALA A 524 -6.94 43.26 22.69
N ALA A 525 -7.24 42.03 23.09
CA ALA A 525 -8.53 41.39 22.79
C ALA A 525 -9.71 42.10 23.49
N GLU A 526 -9.51 42.65 24.69
CA GLU A 526 -10.52 43.44 25.40
C GLU A 526 -10.67 44.87 24.85
N ASP A 527 -9.56 45.51 24.47
CA ASP A 527 -9.54 46.84 23.84
C ASP A 527 -8.64 46.87 22.58
N PRO A 528 -9.18 46.48 21.41
CA PRO A 528 -8.42 46.38 20.16
C PRO A 528 -7.78 47.69 19.71
N ALA A 529 -8.33 48.84 20.11
CA ALA A 529 -7.79 50.16 19.74
C ALA A 529 -6.47 50.47 20.47
N SER A 530 -6.20 49.80 21.59
CA SER A 530 -4.98 49.94 22.39
C SER A 530 -3.87 48.95 22.01
N SER A 531 -4.14 48.08 21.04
CA SER A 531 -3.27 46.96 20.70
C SER A 531 -1.85 47.41 20.33
N THR A 532 -0.88 46.69 20.89
CA THR A 532 0.54 46.76 20.51
C THR A 532 1.05 45.43 20.00
N VAL A 533 0.16 44.43 19.91
CA VAL A 533 0.44 43.08 19.43
C VAL A 533 0.68 43.16 17.94
N LYS A 534 1.77 42.54 17.50
CA LYS A 534 2.10 42.44 16.09
C LYS A 534 1.77 41.05 15.58
N GLY A 535 1.15 40.99 14.41
CA GLY A 535 0.92 39.74 13.69
C GLY A 535 2.21 39.22 13.06
N ASP A 536 2.08 38.07 12.39
CA ASP A 536 3.19 37.40 11.73
C ASP A 536 3.80 38.21 10.57
N ASP A 537 3.06 39.19 10.03
CA ASP A 537 3.50 40.16 9.03
C ASP A 537 4.24 41.39 9.62
N GLY A 538 4.34 41.46 10.96
CA GLY A 538 4.97 42.54 11.71
C GLY A 538 4.13 43.81 11.84
N GLN A 539 2.89 43.82 11.36
CA GLN A 539 1.92 44.92 11.54
C GLN A 539 1.17 44.77 12.86
N VAL A 540 0.67 45.89 13.39
CA VAL A 540 -0.12 45.88 14.63
C VAL A 540 -1.52 45.40 14.32
N ILE A 541 -1.98 44.38 15.04
CA ILE A 541 -3.33 43.84 14.88
C ILE A 541 -4.30 44.67 15.69
N THR A 542 -5.32 45.22 15.04
CA THR A 542 -6.42 45.96 15.69
C THR A 542 -7.78 45.35 15.41
N ASP A 543 -7.85 44.26 14.66
CA ASP A 543 -9.09 43.54 14.40
C ASP A 543 -9.48 42.70 15.61
N ALA A 544 -10.73 42.84 16.06
CA ALA A 544 -11.21 42.19 17.28
C ALA A 544 -11.38 40.68 17.12
N GLU A 545 -11.72 40.21 15.91
CA GLU A 545 -11.90 38.79 15.63
C GLU A 545 -10.53 38.10 15.59
N GLU A 546 -9.54 38.72 14.94
CA GLU A 546 -8.16 38.25 14.86
C GLU A 546 -7.50 38.20 16.25
N LEU A 547 -7.67 39.23 17.07
CA LEU A 547 -7.17 39.25 18.46
C LEU A 547 -7.86 38.20 19.35
N GLY A 548 -9.16 37.96 19.15
CA GLY A 548 -9.88 36.88 19.82
C GLY A 548 -9.31 35.49 19.46
N LYS A 549 -9.05 35.25 18.16
CA LYS A 549 -8.42 34.00 17.69
C LYS A 549 -7.02 33.82 18.28
N LEU A 550 -6.21 34.88 18.34
CA LEU A 550 -4.89 34.84 18.97
C LEU A 550 -4.94 34.54 20.46
N LEU A 551 -5.92 35.09 21.19
CA LEU A 551 -6.11 34.78 22.60
C LEU A 551 -6.48 33.31 22.82
N GLU A 552 -7.36 32.76 21.98
CA GLU A 552 -7.70 31.32 22.01
C GLU A 552 -6.50 30.44 21.61
N ALA A 553 -5.65 30.89 20.67
CA ALA A 553 -4.41 30.21 20.34
C ALA A 553 -3.43 30.18 21.54
N GLN A 554 -3.32 31.27 22.30
CA GLN A 554 -2.54 31.32 23.55
C GLN A 554 -3.10 30.36 24.61
N LYS A 555 -4.43 30.30 24.76
CA LYS A 555 -5.12 29.36 25.67
C LYS A 555 -4.85 27.90 25.30
N THR A 556 -4.91 27.60 24.01
CA THR A 556 -4.60 26.27 23.46
C THR A 556 -3.13 25.91 23.70
N SER A 557 -2.19 26.80 23.37
CA SER A 557 -0.76 26.61 23.62
C SER A 557 -0.47 26.36 25.11
N TYR A 558 -1.02 27.18 26.01
CA TYR A 558 -0.87 26.99 27.46
C TYR A 558 -1.37 25.62 27.94
N THR A 559 -2.51 25.17 27.41
CA THR A 559 -3.07 23.85 27.72
C THR A 559 -2.14 22.74 27.24
N MET A 560 -1.65 22.83 26.00
CA MET A 560 -0.71 21.88 25.41
C MET A 560 0.62 21.82 26.16
N ASP A 561 1.17 22.96 26.57
CA ASP A 561 2.40 23.10 27.36
C ASP A 561 2.35 22.37 28.71
N ASN A 562 1.14 22.22 29.24
CA ASN A 562 0.82 21.66 30.55
C ASN A 562 0.06 20.32 30.48
N SER A 563 0.11 19.67 29.31
CA SER A 563 -0.52 18.39 29.00
C SER A 563 0.35 17.17 29.32
N TRP A 564 -0.24 15.98 29.25
CA TRP A 564 0.50 14.71 29.34
C TRP A 564 1.49 14.54 28.19
N ALA A 565 1.17 15.00 26.98
CA ALA A 565 2.08 14.98 25.84
C ALA A 565 3.32 15.85 26.13
N ALA A 566 3.15 17.05 26.66
CA ALA A 566 4.28 17.89 27.07
C ALA A 566 5.12 17.24 28.18
N ALA A 567 4.49 16.56 29.14
CA ALA A 567 5.22 15.81 30.17
C ALA A 567 6.07 14.68 29.56
N ILE A 568 5.52 13.92 28.60
CA ILE A 568 6.24 12.88 27.86
C ILE A 568 7.38 13.50 27.04
N GLY A 569 7.11 14.59 26.31
CA GLY A 569 8.11 15.29 25.50
C GLY A 569 9.29 15.80 26.31
N LYS A 570 9.03 16.40 27.49
CA LYS A 570 10.05 16.88 28.43
C LYS A 570 10.83 15.72 29.05
N THR A 571 10.18 14.59 29.31
CA THR A 571 10.83 13.37 29.85
C THR A 571 11.78 12.72 28.84
N VAL A 572 11.39 12.72 27.56
CA VAL A 572 12.14 12.09 26.48
C VAL A 572 13.20 13.03 25.87
N GLN A 573 13.10 14.34 26.13
CA GLN A 573 14.02 15.37 25.63
C GLN A 573 15.51 15.02 25.76
N PRO A 574 16.03 14.48 26.89
CA PRO A 574 17.46 14.18 27.00
C PRO A 574 17.99 13.20 25.94
N VAL A 575 17.13 12.32 25.41
CA VAL A 575 17.50 11.36 24.36
C VAL A 575 17.61 12.05 22.99
N PHE A 576 16.82 13.09 22.74
CA PHE A 576 16.79 13.81 21.45
C PHE A 576 17.52 15.15 21.47
N GLU A 577 17.98 15.59 22.63
CA GLU A 577 18.78 16.80 22.82
C GLU A 577 20.10 16.80 22.00
N PRO A 578 20.80 15.68 21.76
CA PRO A 578 21.91 15.62 20.80
C PRO A 578 21.52 15.98 19.36
N LEU A 579 20.22 15.85 19.01
CA LEU A 579 19.65 16.23 17.72
C LEU A 579 19.16 17.68 17.70
N GLY A 580 19.24 18.38 18.83
CA GLY A 580 18.65 19.71 18.99
C GLY A 580 17.12 19.69 19.11
N PHE A 581 16.50 18.54 19.40
CA PHE A 581 15.04 18.49 19.51
C PHE A 581 14.61 18.80 20.94
N GLU A 582 14.03 19.97 21.13
CA GLU A 582 13.35 20.34 22.36
C GLU A 582 12.03 19.57 22.52
N TRP A 583 11.45 19.59 23.73
CA TRP A 583 10.19 18.94 24.02
C TRP A 583 9.06 19.30 23.04
N ARG A 584 8.99 20.54 22.55
CA ARG A 584 7.98 21.00 21.55
C ARG A 584 8.11 20.24 20.23
N ILE A 585 9.35 20.11 19.74
CA ILE A 585 9.67 19.32 18.54
C ILE A 585 9.37 17.84 18.80
N ASN A 586 9.70 17.31 19.98
CA ASN A 586 9.44 15.91 20.32
C ASN A 586 7.94 15.59 20.38
N VAL A 587 7.11 16.51 20.90
CA VAL A 587 5.64 16.36 20.89
C VAL A 587 5.10 16.39 19.47
N ALA A 588 5.59 17.29 18.62
CA ALA A 588 5.21 17.30 17.20
C ALA A 588 5.68 16.03 16.45
N ILE A 589 6.86 15.49 16.77
CA ILE A 589 7.30 14.20 16.21
C ILE A 589 6.37 13.08 16.69
N LEU A 590 5.93 13.11 17.95
CA LEU A 590 4.97 12.14 18.47
C LEU A 590 3.62 12.23 17.74
N SER A 591 3.12 13.45 17.49
CA SER A 591 1.88 13.64 16.73
C SER A 591 1.98 13.09 15.31
N SER A 592 3.15 13.24 14.69
CA SER A 592 3.43 12.73 13.34
C SER A 592 3.27 11.21 13.18
N LEU A 593 3.23 10.44 14.28
CA LEU A 593 2.98 8.99 14.26
C LEU A 593 1.53 8.64 13.89
N ALA A 594 0.57 9.52 14.23
CA ALA A 594 -0.83 9.37 13.88
C ALA A 594 -1.04 9.63 12.39
N ALA A 595 -0.58 10.81 11.94
CA ALA A 595 -0.54 11.23 10.56
C ALA A 595 0.62 12.23 10.37
N ARG A 596 1.35 12.20 9.26
CA ARG A 596 2.68 12.84 9.19
C ARG A 596 2.61 14.37 9.15
N GLU A 597 1.55 14.87 8.55
CA GLU A 597 1.21 16.27 8.37
C GLU A 597 0.79 16.96 9.69
N THR A 598 0.31 16.21 10.68
CA THR A 598 -0.06 16.79 11.99
C THR A 598 1.14 17.35 12.73
N PHE A 599 2.37 17.04 12.30
CA PHE A 599 3.59 17.68 12.78
C PHE A 599 3.52 19.21 12.65
N VAL A 600 3.08 19.72 11.49
CA VAL A 600 3.01 21.16 11.22
C VAL A 600 1.95 21.80 12.10
N ALA A 601 0.72 21.26 12.06
CA ALA A 601 -0.39 21.75 12.87
C ALA A 601 -0.08 21.72 14.37
N THR A 602 0.54 20.66 14.88
CA THR A 602 0.93 20.56 16.29
C THR A 602 1.98 21.59 16.66
N LEU A 603 2.96 21.87 15.78
CA LEU A 603 3.93 22.93 16.01
C LEU A 603 3.28 24.31 16.00
N GLY A 604 2.37 24.59 15.05
CA GLY A 604 1.64 25.84 14.99
C GLY A 604 0.79 26.10 16.24
N GLN A 605 0.08 25.08 16.71
CA GLN A 605 -0.72 25.16 17.94
C GLN A 605 0.15 25.37 19.19
N ILE A 606 1.26 24.63 19.34
CA ILE A 606 2.19 24.82 20.46
C ILE A 606 2.83 26.20 20.41
N ALA A 607 3.13 26.70 19.21
CA ALA A 607 3.70 28.02 19.00
C ALA A 607 2.70 29.16 19.21
N ALA A 608 1.40 28.87 19.37
CA ALA A 608 0.33 29.88 19.33
C ALA A 608 0.41 30.77 18.08
N ALA A 609 0.74 30.16 16.93
CA ALA A 609 0.78 30.85 15.65
C ALA A 609 -0.62 31.36 15.25
N GLU A 610 -0.66 32.49 14.56
CA GLU A 610 -1.91 33.09 14.07
C GLU A 610 -2.64 32.14 13.11
N ASP A 611 -1.87 31.52 12.20
CA ASP A 611 -2.29 30.41 11.37
C ASP A 611 -1.53 29.13 11.77
N PRO A 612 -2.16 28.21 12.52
CA PRO A 612 -1.53 26.94 12.89
C PRO A 612 -1.19 26.01 11.71
N GLU A 613 -1.81 26.20 10.54
CA GLU A 613 -1.57 25.38 9.34
C GLU A 613 -0.37 25.89 8.51
N ASP A 614 -0.05 27.18 8.58
CA ASP A 614 1.17 27.79 8.02
C ASP A 614 2.00 28.59 9.06
N PRO A 615 2.55 27.94 10.10
CA PRO A 615 3.19 28.63 11.22
C PRO A 615 4.63 29.12 10.93
N GLY A 616 5.05 29.15 9.66
CA GLY A 616 6.47 29.31 9.28
C GLY A 616 7.13 30.59 9.79
N ALA A 617 6.40 31.70 9.79
CA ALA A 617 6.89 32.99 10.28
C ALA A 617 7.14 32.95 11.80
N HIS A 618 6.17 32.44 12.56
CA HIS A 618 6.26 32.33 14.01
C HIS A 618 7.35 31.32 14.44
N LEU A 619 7.45 30.17 13.77
CA LEU A 619 8.48 29.17 14.09
C LEU A 619 9.90 29.71 13.90
N ALA A 620 10.11 30.63 12.95
CA ALA A 620 11.41 31.23 12.69
C ALA A 620 11.91 32.15 13.84
N THR A 621 11.01 32.66 14.69
CA THR A 621 11.33 33.54 15.82
C THR A 621 11.46 32.78 17.14
N MET A 622 11.00 31.53 17.21
CA MET A 622 11.05 30.73 18.43
C MET A 622 12.49 30.51 18.93
N THR A 623 12.66 30.61 20.25
CA THR A 623 13.95 30.42 20.92
C THR A 623 13.89 29.37 22.02
N TYR A 624 15.06 28.84 22.39
CA TYR A 624 15.22 28.01 23.56
C TYR A 624 14.95 28.83 24.82
N GLN A 625 14.04 28.35 25.67
CA GLN A 625 13.69 29.03 26.92
C GLN A 625 14.70 28.75 28.05
N LYS A 626 15.44 27.64 27.96
CA LYS A 626 16.41 27.19 28.96
C LYS A 626 17.65 26.66 28.28
N ASP A 627 18.78 26.72 28.99
CA ASP A 627 20.01 26.09 28.54
C ASP A 627 19.81 24.57 28.39
N THR A 628 20.29 24.06 27.28
CA THR A 628 20.36 22.63 26.94
C THR A 628 21.83 22.21 26.80
N LEU A 629 22.10 20.91 26.73
CA LEU A 629 23.43 20.37 26.46
C LEU A 629 24.03 20.90 25.16
N THR A 630 23.20 21.27 24.19
CA THR A 630 23.63 21.58 22.82
C THR A 630 23.32 23.01 22.36
N ASN A 631 22.50 23.77 23.08
CA ASN A 631 22.12 25.16 22.77
C ASN A 631 21.87 25.96 24.07
N LYS A 632 22.00 27.29 24.00
CA LYS A 632 21.75 28.20 25.13
C LYS A 632 20.37 28.83 25.07
N ALA A 633 19.89 29.31 26.20
CA ALA A 633 18.67 30.12 26.26
C ALA A 633 18.81 31.36 25.36
N GLY A 634 17.80 31.63 24.55
CA GLY A 634 17.79 32.70 23.54
C GLY A 634 18.33 32.30 22.16
N ASP A 635 18.97 31.14 22.01
CA ASP A 635 19.32 30.63 20.67
C ASP A 635 18.04 30.28 19.89
N GLN A 636 18.06 30.41 18.57
CA GLN A 636 16.93 30.01 17.72
C GLN A 636 16.67 28.50 17.86
N LEU A 637 15.41 28.17 18.14
CA LEU A 637 14.94 26.79 18.26
C LEU A 637 15.10 26.06 16.92
N PHE A 638 14.60 26.68 15.85
CA PHE A 638 14.70 26.20 14.47
C PHE A 638 15.92 26.79 13.76
N ASN A 639 17.10 26.64 14.35
CA ASN A 639 18.35 26.95 13.66
C ASN A 639 18.64 25.94 12.52
N PRO A 640 19.51 26.28 11.55
CA PRO A 640 19.76 25.42 10.38
C PRO A 640 20.25 24.00 10.73
N ALA A 641 21.02 23.83 11.80
CA ALA A 641 21.52 22.52 12.21
C ALA A 641 20.38 21.64 12.76
N THR A 642 19.50 22.20 13.59
CA THR A 642 18.30 21.51 14.09
C THR A 642 17.34 21.20 12.94
N ILE A 643 17.08 22.16 12.04
CA ILE A 643 16.22 21.94 10.86
C ILE A 643 16.75 20.78 9.99
N ALA A 644 18.04 20.80 9.66
CA ALA A 644 18.65 19.73 8.87
C ALA A 644 18.52 18.36 9.57
N ALA A 645 18.67 18.32 10.89
CA ALA A 645 18.46 17.12 11.69
C ALA A 645 17.01 16.62 11.65
N ILE A 646 16.01 17.52 11.75
CA ILE A 646 14.58 17.15 11.62
C ILE A 646 14.30 16.60 10.22
N LEU A 647 14.76 17.28 9.16
CA LEU A 647 14.56 16.83 7.78
C LEU A 647 15.11 15.42 7.55
N VAL A 648 16.34 15.16 8.00
CA VAL A 648 16.97 13.84 7.90
C VAL A 648 16.27 12.81 8.79
N PHE A 649 15.85 13.18 10.00
CA PHE A 649 15.06 12.30 10.86
C PHE A 649 13.78 11.86 10.15
N PHE A 650 13.05 12.79 9.51
CA PHE A 650 11.85 12.48 8.74
C PHE A 650 12.12 11.61 7.50
N VAL A 651 13.30 11.68 6.87
CA VAL A 651 13.65 10.77 5.76
C VAL A 651 13.66 9.32 6.25
N TYR A 652 14.27 9.06 7.41
CA TYR A 652 14.53 7.71 7.91
C TYR A 652 13.49 7.18 8.89
N ALA A 653 12.76 8.02 9.61
CA ALA A 653 11.86 7.59 10.68
C ALA A 653 10.57 6.96 10.12
N LEU A 654 10.13 5.87 10.76
CA LEU A 654 8.86 5.21 10.46
C LEU A 654 7.70 5.95 11.16
N GLN A 655 7.24 7.05 10.59
CA GLN A 655 6.20 7.90 11.20
C GLN A 655 4.78 7.56 10.72
N CYS A 656 4.45 6.27 10.61
CA CYS A 656 3.11 5.91 10.13
C CYS A 656 2.66 4.58 10.74
N MET A 657 1.84 4.66 11.79
CA MET A 657 1.27 3.47 12.45
C MET A 657 0.46 2.61 11.48
N ALA A 658 -0.22 3.22 10.51
CA ALA A 658 -0.93 2.49 9.45
C ALA A 658 0.01 1.67 8.54
N THR A 659 1.25 2.13 8.33
CA THR A 659 2.28 1.39 7.59
C THR A 659 2.71 0.14 8.36
N ALA A 660 2.93 0.26 9.68
CA ALA A 660 3.25 -0.89 10.53
C ALA A 660 2.09 -1.89 10.62
N ALA A 661 0.85 -1.40 10.69
CA ALA A 661 -0.34 -2.24 10.65
C ALA A 661 -0.48 -3.01 9.32
N ALA A 662 -0.18 -2.34 8.19
CA ALA A 662 -0.14 -2.99 6.88
C ALA A 662 0.94 -4.08 6.85
N MET A 663 2.16 -3.78 7.31
CA MET A 663 3.25 -4.75 7.38
C MET A 663 2.91 -5.96 8.27
N ARG A 664 2.28 -5.76 9.43
CA ARG A 664 1.81 -6.84 10.31
C ARG A 664 0.83 -7.75 9.57
N ARG A 665 -0.09 -7.15 8.81
CA ARG A 665 -1.12 -7.88 8.07
C ARG A 665 -0.50 -8.73 6.96
N GLU A 666 0.44 -8.16 6.22
CA GLU A 666 1.10 -8.87 5.11
C GLU A 666 2.03 -9.98 5.59
N THR A 667 2.68 -9.79 6.74
CA THR A 667 3.62 -10.77 7.29
C THR A 667 2.99 -11.74 8.30
N GLY A 668 1.74 -11.49 8.71
CA GLY A 668 1.03 -12.27 9.72
C GLY A 668 1.55 -12.14 11.15
N THR A 669 2.61 -11.37 11.40
CA THR A 669 3.30 -11.29 12.71
C THR A 669 3.73 -9.86 13.04
N TRP A 670 3.91 -9.54 14.33
CA TRP A 670 4.47 -8.25 14.78
C TRP A 670 5.99 -8.17 14.68
N LYS A 671 6.67 -9.29 14.40
CA LYS A 671 8.13 -9.36 14.30
C LYS A 671 8.68 -8.34 13.31
N TRP A 672 8.15 -8.32 12.09
CA TRP A 672 8.65 -7.43 11.03
C TRP A 672 8.35 -5.95 11.27
N PRO A 673 7.13 -5.55 11.69
CA PRO A 673 6.87 -4.17 12.10
C PRO A 673 7.79 -3.67 13.23
N ILE A 674 8.07 -4.50 14.24
CA ILE A 674 8.97 -4.15 15.34
C ILE A 674 10.40 -3.97 14.84
N ILE A 675 10.88 -4.89 13.98
CA ILE A 675 12.18 -4.75 13.32
C ILE A 675 12.23 -3.44 12.54
N ALA A 676 11.21 -3.16 11.72
CA ALA A 676 11.10 -1.95 10.92
C ALA A 676 11.19 -0.68 11.78
N TYR A 677 10.34 -0.58 12.81
CA TYR A 677 10.35 0.54 13.74
C TYR A 677 11.71 0.72 14.40
N THR A 678 12.30 -0.37 14.92
CA THR A 678 13.54 -0.31 15.68
C THR A 678 14.71 0.12 14.80
N TYR A 679 14.91 -0.53 13.65
CA TYR A 679 16.05 -0.21 12.79
C TYR A 679 15.90 1.19 12.19
N MET A 680 14.69 1.58 11.76
CA MET A 680 14.44 2.89 11.17
C MET A 680 14.59 4.01 12.20
N PHE A 681 14.11 3.79 13.42
CA PHE A 681 14.30 4.75 14.51
C PHE A 681 15.78 4.96 14.85
N VAL A 682 16.53 3.87 15.03
CA VAL A 682 17.98 3.95 15.30
C VAL A 682 18.71 4.64 14.15
N THR A 683 18.38 4.29 12.90
CA THR A 683 18.98 4.92 11.72
C THR A 683 18.65 6.41 11.66
N ALA A 684 17.38 6.78 11.89
CA ALA A 684 16.94 8.17 11.90
C ALA A 684 17.64 8.99 12.98
N TRP A 685 17.73 8.46 14.19
CA TRP A 685 18.42 9.13 15.30
C TRP A 685 19.89 9.34 15.00
N VAL A 686 20.61 8.30 14.55
CA VAL A 686 22.04 8.38 14.23
C VAL A 686 22.29 9.35 13.06
N MET A 687 21.53 9.24 11.98
CA MET A 687 21.70 10.11 10.81
C MET A 687 21.35 11.57 11.11
N ALA A 688 20.34 11.83 11.95
CA ALA A 688 20.01 13.17 12.41
C ALA A 688 21.11 13.77 13.29
N ALA A 689 21.69 12.97 14.21
CA ALA A 689 22.77 13.42 15.08
C ALA A 689 24.02 13.79 14.27
N LEU A 690 24.39 12.93 13.32
CA LEU A 690 25.50 13.16 12.41
C LEU A 690 25.25 14.41 11.55
N THR A 691 24.05 14.56 11.00
CA THR A 691 23.69 15.72 10.18
C THR A 691 23.79 17.01 11.00
N ARG A 692 23.23 17.03 12.21
CA ARG A 692 23.34 18.21 13.08
C ARG A 692 24.80 18.56 13.35
N PHE A 693 25.60 17.57 13.73
CA PHE A 693 27.02 17.78 14.03
C PHE A 693 27.77 18.37 12.84
N VAL A 694 27.56 17.82 11.64
CA VAL A 694 28.20 18.31 10.41
C VAL A 694 27.74 19.73 10.08
N VAL A 695 26.45 20.02 10.13
CA VAL A 695 25.91 21.35 9.80
C VAL A 695 26.36 22.39 10.83
N ALA A 696 26.34 22.06 12.13
CA ALA A 696 26.81 22.95 13.20
C ALA A 696 28.33 23.19 13.17
N MET A 697 29.10 22.38 12.45
CA MET A 697 30.54 22.60 12.26
C MET A 697 30.84 23.47 11.03
N LEU A 698 29.89 23.58 10.09
CA LEU A 698 30.01 24.36 8.86
C LEU A 698 29.49 25.80 8.99
N ILE A 699 28.68 26.06 10.03
CA ILE A 699 28.14 27.37 10.41
C ILE A 699 28.88 27.83 11.65
#